data_AF-A0A182QSE6-F1
#
_entry.id   AF-A0A182QSE6-F1
#
_cell.length_a   1.000
_cell.length_b   1.000
_cell.length_c   1.000
_cell.angle_alpha   90.00
_cell.angle_beta   90.00
_cell.angle_gamma   90.00
#
_symmetry.space_group_name_H-M   'P 1'
#
loop_
_entity.id
_entity.type
_entity.pdbx_description
1 polymer ?
#
loop_
_entity_poly.entity_id
_entity_poly.type
_entity_poly.pdbx_seq_one_letter_code
_entity_poly.pdbx_strand_id
1 'polypeptide(L)'
;MTHEKDPDASYDINGNDSDPMPRDNGDNKHGTRCAGEVAAVAFNQYCGVGVAYNASIGGVRMLDGTVNDAVEAKALGLNPDHIDIYSASWGPEDDGSTVDGPGPLARRAFIFGVTSGRQGKGSIFIWASGNGGRYTDSCNCDGYTNSIFTLSISSATQGGYKPWYLEECSSTLATTYSSGTPGHDKSVATVDMDGSLRPDRICTVEHTGTSASAPLAAGIAALALEANPALTWRDMQYLVVLTSRSDPLEKEPGWILNGVKRKVSHKFGYGLMDAGAMVSLAEQWTAVPSQHICKSREINEDRPIEVSVGYTLQTHMDVNGCAGTVNEVRFLEHVQCKITLRFFPRGNLRILLTSPMGTTSTLLFERPRDITKSNFDDWPFLSVHFWGERAEGRWTLQILNGGPRRVSQPGILSKWQLIFYGTQTNPIRLKSEGTRSGAAGYSGLNPFVFPTETDINQQAGSLGGAGAGYYQSDLYSNFMNYPNLFSAAGSGIDKTVATLNGHNIPTAQRENVMADSNNKLVVLHDCDPECDQQGCYGKGPTQCVACKHYRLDNTCVSRCPPRSFPNQGGVCWPCHESCETCAGAGQDSCLTCAPAHLYVTDLAVCLQVCPEGYYENYDNRTCVPCEANCASCQDRPDYCTSCDHHLVMHEHRCYAACPKNTYETEDYNCADCHPSCATCNGSSESQCILCRAGRFAHEGRCLNACPDGYYGDKKRHECIACPHGCATCGNGAVCLTCHENWTMNRKGKCIANGNNNCDESEYFENGHCHPCHSTCETCTGPTENECLTCASSLLLQGQRCVNVCDEGYYMEVGVCAKCLHTCTQCVSRMNCTACMKGLQLQSGECRTTCADGYYSDRGTCAKCYLSCHTCSGPRRNQCVQCPEGWQLAGGECFPECPEGFFKTKFGCQRCHHYCKTCNGAGPLACTSCPAHSMLQNGLCIDCLASQYYDPPTQTCKTCHESCRTCSGPGQFSCLTCPFPLHLDRLNHQCVPCCAADASPDDQSCCHCDKATGGCINASPAGKRRIGAEQQMLQFGEESNVANIPGEGAGGPGQSHQGWRQFLTSTSTSTLMVVAVSGCLLIVTLFVVIFTVLQKRSQTMYTGIKYNKLGKKPPSGRTTRISIPADGDDLLEPIVNNATEDDDEEDDDDNDDDDGDDYGGSAASDRHEEEEETEQERGGHFDSRRSTAKPATALANASGRGKRTFRYATTTRT
;
A
#
# COMPACT_ATOMS: atom_id res chain seq x y z
N MET A 1 -11.84 3.61 25.75
CA MET A 1 -11.00 2.60 25.08
C MET A 1 -10.12 1.78 26.04
N THR A 2 -9.53 2.34 27.11
CA THR A 2 -8.60 1.60 28.00
C THR A 2 -9.15 0.36 28.73
N HIS A 3 -10.45 0.06 28.63
CA HIS A 3 -11.06 -1.17 29.16
C HIS A 3 -11.39 -2.24 28.08
N GLU A 4 -11.30 -1.90 26.80
CA GLU A 4 -11.73 -2.77 25.67
C GLU A 4 -10.62 -2.97 24.60
N LYS A 5 -9.50 -2.25 24.70
CA LYS A 5 -8.33 -2.46 23.82
C LYS A 5 -7.77 -3.86 24.05
N ASP A 6 -7.85 -4.69 23.02
CA ASP A 6 -7.37 -6.06 22.99
C ASP A 6 -5.95 -6.11 22.38
N PRO A 7 -4.90 -6.46 23.15
CA PRO A 7 -3.54 -6.55 22.64
C PRO A 7 -3.35 -7.69 21.64
N ASP A 8 -4.04 -8.82 21.82
CA ASP A 8 -3.90 -10.00 20.96
C ASP A 8 -4.67 -9.83 19.65
N ALA A 9 -5.60 -8.87 19.58
CA ALA A 9 -6.18 -8.36 18.33
C ALA A 9 -5.42 -7.14 17.73
N SER A 10 -4.23 -6.79 18.23
CA SER A 10 -3.52 -5.54 17.88
C SER A 10 -2.08 -5.74 17.42
N TYR A 11 -1.62 -4.93 16.44
CA TYR A 11 -0.22 -4.88 16.01
C TYR A 11 0.10 -3.62 15.17
N ASP A 12 1.30 -3.03 15.31
CA ASP A 12 1.83 -2.05 14.35
C ASP A 12 2.76 -2.74 13.35
N ILE A 13 2.31 -2.92 12.11
CA ILE A 13 3.11 -3.51 11.03
C ILE A 13 4.05 -2.45 10.42
N ASN A 14 3.72 -1.15 10.51
CA ASN A 14 4.58 -0.06 10.03
C ASN A 14 5.71 0.32 11.01
N GLY A 15 5.53 0.06 12.31
CA GLY A 15 6.56 0.14 13.37
C GLY A 15 7.25 -1.20 13.64
N ASN A 16 6.58 -2.31 13.33
CA ASN A 16 6.93 -3.69 13.67
C ASN A 16 7.03 -3.92 15.19
N ASP A 17 5.98 -3.49 15.90
CA ASP A 17 5.80 -3.64 17.35
C ASP A 17 4.33 -3.92 17.69
N SER A 18 4.00 -4.09 18.98
CA SER A 18 2.67 -4.50 19.43
C SER A 18 1.68 -3.36 19.74
N ASP A 19 2.08 -2.09 19.59
CA ASP A 19 1.22 -0.95 19.90
C ASP A 19 0.74 -0.19 18.64
N PRO A 20 -0.49 -0.42 18.15
CA PRO A 20 -1.02 0.21 16.93
C PRO A 20 -1.36 1.70 17.10
N MET A 21 -0.70 2.41 18.02
CA MET A 21 -0.97 3.79 18.35
C MET A 21 -0.75 4.69 17.11
N PRO A 22 -1.72 5.53 16.72
CA PRO A 22 -1.57 6.50 15.63
C PRO A 22 -0.41 7.47 15.86
N ARG A 23 0.42 7.69 14.83
CA ARG A 23 1.38 8.81 14.84
C ARG A 23 0.66 10.13 14.66
N ASP A 24 0.97 11.13 15.51
CA ASP A 24 0.36 12.47 15.45
C ASP A 24 0.91 13.31 14.28
N ASN A 25 0.41 13.01 13.08
CA ASN A 25 0.62 13.79 11.85
C ASN A 25 -0.66 14.52 11.39
N GLY A 26 -1.79 14.31 12.06
CA GLY A 26 -3.12 14.82 11.69
C GLY A 26 -3.94 13.92 10.75
N ASP A 27 -3.32 12.92 10.12
CA ASP A 27 -3.94 12.06 9.11
C ASP A 27 -4.42 10.71 9.67
N ASN A 28 -3.67 10.12 10.61
CA ASN A 28 -3.90 8.77 11.18
C ASN A 28 -5.16 8.60 12.08
N LYS A 29 -6.16 9.46 11.96
CA LYS A 29 -7.44 9.43 12.69
C LYS A 29 -8.42 8.32 12.26
N HIS A 30 -8.18 7.68 11.11
CA HIS A 30 -9.16 6.80 10.47
C HIS A 30 -9.52 5.56 11.32
N GLY A 31 -8.52 4.75 11.70
CA GLY A 31 -8.75 3.50 12.44
C GLY A 31 -9.46 3.72 13.78
N THR A 32 -9.15 4.80 14.49
CA THR A 32 -9.78 5.15 15.77
C THR A 32 -11.28 5.43 15.62
N ARG A 33 -11.69 6.12 14.55
CA ARG A 33 -13.10 6.40 14.24
C ARG A 33 -13.87 5.11 13.95
N CYS A 34 -13.30 4.24 13.12
CA CYS A 34 -13.87 2.92 12.79
C CYS A 34 -14.01 2.03 14.03
N ALA A 35 -13.01 1.99 14.90
CA ALA A 35 -13.05 1.20 16.13
C ALA A 35 -14.20 1.63 17.07
N GLY A 36 -14.50 2.93 17.13
CA GLY A 36 -15.63 3.44 17.92
C GLY A 36 -17.02 3.08 17.37
N GLU A 37 -17.15 2.91 16.05
CA GLU A 37 -18.42 2.47 15.42
C GLU A 37 -18.73 1.00 15.75
N VAL A 38 -17.68 0.17 15.86
CA VAL A 38 -17.81 -1.23 16.34
C VAL A 38 -18.07 -1.25 17.85
N ALA A 39 -17.14 -0.71 18.65
CA ALA A 39 -17.06 -0.94 20.08
C ALA A 39 -16.58 0.30 20.87
N ALA A 40 -17.31 1.42 20.79
CA ALA A 40 -17.22 2.44 21.81
C ALA A 40 -18.04 2.05 23.06
N VAL A 41 -17.35 1.75 24.18
CA VAL A 41 -17.86 1.61 25.56
C VAL A 41 -19.16 2.39 25.79
N ALA A 42 -20.26 1.70 26.10
CA ALA A 42 -21.53 2.37 26.39
C ALA A 42 -21.60 2.99 27.80
N PHE A 43 -22.57 3.90 28.00
CA PHE A 43 -22.98 4.49 29.30
C PHE A 43 -21.91 5.29 30.10
N ASN A 44 -20.71 5.47 29.54
CA ASN A 44 -19.54 6.09 30.20
C ASN A 44 -19.54 7.64 30.26
N GLN A 45 -20.55 8.32 29.70
CA GLN A 45 -20.65 9.78 29.52
C GLN A 45 -19.72 10.44 28.47
N TYR A 46 -19.05 9.67 27.61
CA TYR A 46 -18.17 10.18 26.54
C TYR A 46 -18.67 9.76 25.14
N CYS A 47 -18.73 10.73 24.22
CA CYS A 47 -19.04 10.55 22.80
C CYS A 47 -20.39 9.90 22.45
N GLY A 48 -20.46 8.57 22.44
CA GLY A 48 -21.52 7.77 21.84
C GLY A 48 -21.38 6.30 22.21
N VAL A 49 -21.94 5.39 21.41
CA VAL A 49 -21.86 3.94 21.64
C VAL A 49 -21.52 3.20 20.35
N GLY A 50 -20.74 2.13 20.45
CA GLY A 50 -20.53 1.19 19.36
C GLY A 50 -21.75 0.30 19.14
N VAL A 51 -21.89 -0.28 17.95
CA VAL A 51 -22.96 -1.25 17.64
C VAL A 51 -22.84 -2.50 18.53
N ALA A 52 -21.62 -2.98 18.75
CA ALA A 52 -21.27 -4.07 19.66
C ALA A 52 -20.41 -3.54 20.83
N TYR A 53 -20.97 -2.63 21.62
CA TYR A 53 -20.31 -1.90 22.72
C TYR A 53 -19.74 -2.75 23.88
N ASN A 54 -19.87 -4.08 23.84
CA ASN A 54 -19.28 -5.03 24.79
C ASN A 54 -18.20 -5.94 24.13
N ALA A 55 -17.96 -5.81 22.82
CA ALA A 55 -16.96 -6.61 22.12
C ALA A 55 -15.54 -6.12 22.43
N SER A 56 -14.56 -7.02 22.40
CA SER A 56 -13.15 -6.63 22.40
C SER A 56 -12.79 -5.96 21.07
N ILE A 57 -11.87 -4.99 21.10
CA ILE A 57 -11.48 -4.25 19.89
C ILE A 57 -9.97 -4.05 19.83
N GLY A 58 -9.38 -4.47 18.72
CA GLY A 58 -7.96 -4.29 18.40
C GLY A 58 -7.74 -3.30 17.26
N GLY A 59 -6.47 -3.05 16.94
CA GLY A 59 -6.09 -2.20 15.82
C GLY A 59 -4.86 -2.75 15.09
N VAL A 60 -4.90 -2.75 13.76
CA VAL A 60 -3.74 -3.12 12.93
C VAL A 60 -3.26 -1.88 12.18
N ARG A 61 -2.14 -1.30 12.62
CA ARG A 61 -1.53 -0.14 11.95
C ARG A 61 -0.66 -0.63 10.80
N MET A 62 -1.21 -0.57 9.58
CA MET A 62 -0.54 -1.02 8.35
C MET A 62 -0.56 0.01 7.21
N LEU A 63 -1.40 1.06 7.27
CA LEU A 63 -1.50 2.13 6.25
C LEU A 63 -0.56 3.33 6.50
N ASP A 64 0.12 3.44 7.65
CA ASP A 64 0.99 4.57 8.01
C ASP A 64 2.46 4.29 7.62
N GLY A 65 2.63 3.89 6.35
CA GLY A 65 3.90 3.44 5.76
C GLY A 65 3.69 2.89 4.35
N THR A 66 4.71 2.22 3.81
CA THR A 66 4.61 1.53 2.51
C THR A 66 3.77 0.26 2.67
N VAL A 67 2.63 0.21 1.95
CA VAL A 67 1.78 -0.99 1.84
C VAL A 67 2.30 -1.85 0.68
N ASN A 68 2.32 -3.17 0.86
CA ASN A 68 2.61 -4.17 -0.16
C ASN A 68 2.00 -5.52 0.23
N ASP A 69 2.01 -6.49 -0.69
CA ASP A 69 1.41 -7.83 -0.55
C ASP A 69 1.81 -8.56 0.76
N ALA A 70 3.04 -8.36 1.25
CA ALA A 70 3.50 -8.94 2.52
C ALA A 70 2.95 -8.21 3.76
N VAL A 71 2.83 -6.88 3.72
CA VAL A 71 2.19 -6.06 4.77
C VAL A 71 0.69 -6.35 4.84
N GLU A 72 0.04 -6.46 3.68
CA GLU A 72 -1.38 -6.82 3.54
C GLU A 72 -1.65 -8.24 4.04
N ALA A 73 -0.82 -9.21 3.65
CA ALA A 73 -0.91 -10.59 4.15
C ALA A 73 -0.69 -10.70 5.66
N LYS A 74 0.28 -9.96 6.23
CA LYS A 74 0.53 -9.94 7.69
C LYS A 74 -0.64 -9.29 8.45
N ALA A 75 -1.34 -8.32 7.86
CA ALA A 75 -2.53 -7.72 8.44
C ALA A 75 -3.74 -8.67 8.41
N LEU A 76 -4.00 -9.30 7.25
CA LEU A 76 -5.09 -10.26 7.05
C LEU A 76 -4.89 -11.57 7.82
N GLY A 77 -3.64 -11.95 8.09
CA GLY A 77 -3.24 -13.16 8.81
C GLY A 77 -2.89 -12.95 10.29
N LEU A 78 -3.15 -11.77 10.88
CA LEU A 78 -2.87 -11.52 12.29
C LEU A 78 -3.81 -12.33 13.19
N ASN A 79 -3.27 -13.25 13.99
CA ASN A 79 -3.95 -13.98 15.07
C ASN A 79 -5.38 -14.50 14.74
N PRO A 80 -5.58 -15.27 13.65
CA PRO A 80 -6.92 -15.59 13.12
C PRO A 80 -7.73 -16.59 13.95
N ASP A 81 -7.14 -17.22 14.97
CA ASP A 81 -7.87 -18.02 15.97
C ASP A 81 -8.33 -17.19 17.19
N HIS A 82 -7.92 -15.93 17.28
CA HIS A 82 -8.36 -14.94 18.29
C HIS A 82 -9.27 -13.87 17.68
N ILE A 83 -8.94 -13.36 16.49
CA ILE A 83 -9.73 -12.33 15.80
C ILE A 83 -10.89 -12.98 15.01
N ASP A 84 -12.12 -12.80 15.49
CA ASP A 84 -13.34 -13.24 14.77
C ASP A 84 -13.58 -12.45 13.46
N ILE A 85 -13.45 -11.12 13.52
CA ILE A 85 -13.87 -10.20 12.45
C ILE A 85 -12.77 -9.19 12.13
N TYR A 86 -12.46 -9.03 10.84
CA TYR A 86 -11.56 -8.01 10.31
C TYR A 86 -12.40 -6.98 9.53
N SER A 87 -12.29 -5.70 9.87
CA SER A 87 -12.96 -4.60 9.18
C SER A 87 -11.93 -3.76 8.42
N ALA A 88 -12.08 -3.64 7.11
CA ALA A 88 -11.15 -2.92 6.23
C ALA A 88 -11.87 -1.99 5.24
N SER A 89 -11.13 -1.00 4.77
CA SER A 89 -11.61 0.05 3.86
C SER A 89 -10.47 0.63 3.02
N TRP A 90 -9.62 -0.25 2.51
CA TRP A 90 -8.45 0.05 1.68
C TRP A 90 -8.42 -0.91 0.49
N GLY A 91 -7.71 -0.55 -0.56
CA GLY A 91 -7.69 -1.26 -1.84
C GLY A 91 -6.88 -0.44 -2.87
N PRO A 92 -7.15 -0.62 -4.18
CA PRO A 92 -6.58 0.20 -5.25
C PRO A 92 -7.01 1.68 -5.14
N GLU A 93 -6.46 2.55 -6.00
CA GLU A 93 -6.92 3.94 -6.03
C GLU A 93 -8.31 4.04 -6.69
N ASP A 94 -9.27 4.59 -5.96
CA ASP A 94 -10.68 4.87 -6.33
C ASP A 94 -10.85 5.88 -7.50
N ASP A 95 -9.99 5.86 -8.53
CA ASP A 95 -9.78 6.99 -9.46
C ASP A 95 -10.71 7.02 -10.69
N GLY A 96 -11.40 5.90 -10.99
CA GLY A 96 -12.16 5.67 -12.22
C GLY A 96 -11.37 5.00 -13.35
N SER A 97 -10.13 4.53 -13.11
CA SER A 97 -9.27 3.91 -14.13
C SER A 97 -8.51 2.65 -13.69
N THR A 98 -8.20 2.51 -12.41
CA THR A 98 -7.41 1.41 -11.85
C THR A 98 -8.14 0.07 -11.97
N VAL A 99 -7.40 -1.04 -12.11
CA VAL A 99 -7.91 -2.42 -11.98
C VAL A 99 -6.78 -3.21 -11.32
N ASP A 100 -6.94 -3.54 -10.04
CA ASP A 100 -5.89 -4.18 -9.23
C ASP A 100 -6.52 -4.87 -8.00
N GLY A 101 -5.76 -5.66 -7.24
CA GLY A 101 -6.30 -6.44 -6.13
C GLY A 101 -5.26 -7.17 -5.28
N PRO A 102 -5.69 -8.11 -4.41
CA PRO A 102 -4.78 -8.82 -3.52
C PRO A 102 -3.74 -9.64 -4.28
N GLY A 103 -2.47 -9.36 -3.97
CA GLY A 103 -1.34 -10.12 -4.46
C GLY A 103 -1.31 -11.58 -3.96
N PRO A 104 -0.31 -12.37 -4.38
CA PRO A 104 -0.23 -13.78 -4.04
C PRO A 104 -0.25 -14.10 -2.54
N LEU A 105 0.34 -13.25 -1.69
CA LEU A 105 0.39 -13.45 -0.24
C LEU A 105 -0.92 -13.00 0.42
N ALA A 106 -1.46 -11.83 0.09
CA ALA A 106 -2.74 -11.33 0.61
C ALA A 106 -3.88 -12.29 0.24
N ARG A 107 -3.86 -12.83 -0.99
CA ARG A 107 -4.80 -13.86 -1.45
C ARG A 107 -4.66 -15.18 -0.68
N ARG A 108 -3.43 -15.59 -0.32
CA ARG A 108 -3.18 -16.75 0.57
C ARG A 108 -3.69 -16.48 1.99
N ALA A 109 -3.50 -15.27 2.51
CA ALA A 109 -3.98 -14.87 3.83
C ALA A 109 -5.52 -14.90 3.93
N PHE A 110 -6.22 -14.39 2.91
CA PHE A 110 -7.69 -14.54 2.81
C PHE A 110 -8.12 -16.01 2.84
N ILE A 111 -7.50 -16.87 2.04
CA ILE A 111 -7.82 -18.30 1.98
C ILE A 111 -7.59 -18.96 3.35
N PHE A 112 -6.41 -18.76 3.95
CA PHE A 112 -6.07 -19.29 5.26
C PHE A 112 -7.03 -18.81 6.36
N GLY A 113 -7.37 -17.52 6.35
CA GLY A 113 -8.36 -16.93 7.25
C GLY A 113 -9.71 -17.64 7.14
N VAL A 114 -10.26 -17.82 5.94
CA VAL A 114 -11.58 -18.46 5.76
C VAL A 114 -11.59 -19.99 5.90
N THR A 115 -10.45 -20.68 5.80
CA THR A 115 -10.37 -22.14 5.97
C THR A 115 -9.94 -22.60 7.37
N SER A 116 -9.13 -21.79 8.05
CA SER A 116 -8.41 -22.21 9.27
C SER A 116 -8.71 -21.30 10.46
N GLY A 117 -8.90 -20.00 10.23
CA GLY A 117 -9.25 -19.05 11.28
C GLY A 117 -10.53 -19.42 12.03
N ARG A 118 -10.65 -18.91 13.26
CA ARG A 118 -11.75 -19.17 14.20
C ARG A 118 -11.99 -20.66 14.42
N GLN A 119 -10.91 -21.43 14.58
CA GLN A 119 -10.93 -22.88 14.78
C GLN A 119 -11.61 -23.62 13.60
N GLY A 120 -11.31 -23.19 12.37
CA GLY A 120 -11.86 -23.77 11.14
C GLY A 120 -13.27 -23.31 10.74
N LYS A 121 -13.87 -22.33 11.43
CA LYS A 121 -15.14 -21.69 11.02
C LYS A 121 -14.93 -20.64 9.91
N GLY A 122 -13.69 -20.15 9.81
CA GLY A 122 -13.28 -19.11 8.88
C GLY A 122 -13.52 -17.70 9.42
N SER A 123 -12.45 -16.90 9.44
CA SER A 123 -12.43 -15.46 9.74
C SER A 123 -13.40 -14.68 8.85
N ILE A 124 -14.04 -13.66 9.41
CA ILE A 124 -15.02 -12.83 8.71
C ILE A 124 -14.35 -11.52 8.29
N PHE A 125 -14.04 -11.39 7.00
CA PHE A 125 -13.50 -10.16 6.41
C PHE A 125 -14.65 -9.29 5.91
N ILE A 126 -14.78 -8.06 6.42
CA ILE A 126 -15.80 -7.07 6.02
C ILE A 126 -15.08 -5.89 5.38
N TRP A 127 -15.58 -5.47 4.21
CA TRP A 127 -14.87 -4.53 3.34
C TRP A 127 -15.76 -3.39 2.86
N ALA A 128 -15.26 -2.16 2.86
CA ALA A 128 -15.94 -1.01 2.28
C ALA A 128 -15.88 -1.04 0.74
N SER A 129 -16.99 -0.81 0.05
CA SER A 129 -17.12 -0.94 -1.41
C SER A 129 -16.54 0.23 -2.24
N GLY A 130 -15.42 0.83 -1.82
CA GLY A 130 -14.78 1.96 -2.51
C GLY A 130 -15.52 3.31 -2.40
N ASN A 131 -14.88 4.41 -2.78
CA ASN A 131 -15.40 5.79 -2.74
C ASN A 131 -15.32 6.51 -4.11
N GLY A 132 -15.01 5.77 -5.19
CA GLY A 132 -14.80 6.26 -6.56
C GLY A 132 -16.07 6.68 -7.31
N GLY A 133 -17.24 6.69 -6.66
CA GLY A 133 -18.53 7.03 -7.29
C GLY A 133 -18.56 8.41 -7.97
N ARG A 134 -17.80 9.39 -7.47
CA ARG A 134 -17.63 10.71 -8.10
C ARG A 134 -16.91 10.64 -9.45
N TYR A 135 -16.05 9.65 -9.61
CA TYR A 135 -15.22 9.41 -10.77
C TYR A 135 -15.78 8.33 -11.70
N THR A 136 -17.00 7.85 -11.40
CA THR A 136 -17.71 6.78 -12.11
C THR A 136 -16.89 5.49 -12.16
N ASP A 137 -16.34 5.10 -11.00
CA ASP A 137 -15.73 3.79 -10.81
C ASP A 137 -16.75 2.68 -10.48
N SER A 138 -16.28 1.44 -10.50
CA SER A 138 -17.06 0.22 -10.34
C SER A 138 -16.24 -0.84 -9.60
N CYS A 139 -16.50 -1.00 -8.31
CA CYS A 139 -15.80 -1.89 -7.36
C CYS A 139 -15.60 -3.37 -7.77
N ASN A 140 -16.16 -3.87 -8.88
CA ASN A 140 -15.70 -5.14 -9.47
C ASN A 140 -14.29 -5.02 -10.12
N CYS A 141 -13.74 -3.81 -10.25
CA CYS A 141 -12.36 -3.52 -10.64
C CYS A 141 -11.37 -3.54 -9.47
N ASP A 142 -11.87 -3.51 -8.23
CA ASP A 142 -11.10 -3.74 -7.01
C ASP A 142 -11.17 -5.23 -6.63
N GLY A 143 -10.03 -5.92 -6.73
CA GLY A 143 -9.93 -7.34 -6.40
C GLY A 143 -10.15 -7.68 -4.92
N TYR A 144 -10.13 -6.70 -4.02
CA TYR A 144 -10.47 -6.90 -2.60
C TYR A 144 -11.99 -7.04 -2.45
N THR A 145 -12.79 -6.03 -2.78
CA THR A 145 -14.27 -6.11 -2.69
C THR A 145 -14.90 -7.05 -3.72
N ASN A 146 -14.21 -7.36 -4.82
CA ASN A 146 -14.56 -8.40 -5.80
C ASN A 146 -14.18 -9.84 -5.34
N SER A 147 -13.66 -10.01 -4.13
CA SER A 147 -13.36 -11.33 -3.54
C SER A 147 -14.62 -12.00 -2.96
N ILE A 148 -14.70 -13.33 -3.06
CA ILE A 148 -15.78 -14.11 -2.40
C ILE A 148 -15.59 -14.19 -0.88
N PHE A 149 -14.34 -14.01 -0.42
CA PHE A 149 -13.96 -14.14 0.99
C PHE A 149 -14.30 -12.88 1.80
N THR A 150 -14.49 -11.75 1.12
CA THR A 150 -14.90 -10.47 1.69
C THR A 150 -16.41 -10.28 1.64
N LEU A 151 -16.98 -9.81 2.74
CA LEU A 151 -18.33 -9.32 2.81
C LEU A 151 -18.31 -7.82 2.45
N SER A 152 -18.50 -7.52 1.16
CA SER A 152 -18.48 -6.16 0.62
C SER A 152 -19.74 -5.36 1.03
N ILE A 153 -19.53 -4.17 1.60
CA ILE A 153 -20.53 -3.30 2.21
C ILE A 153 -20.49 -1.90 1.61
N SER A 154 -21.67 -1.45 1.18
CA SER A 154 -21.93 -0.12 0.61
C SER A 154 -22.63 0.82 1.61
N SER A 155 -22.85 2.08 1.20
CA SER A 155 -23.45 3.15 2.03
C SER A 155 -24.81 3.62 1.53
N ALA A 156 -25.76 3.81 2.45
CA ALA A 156 -26.96 4.61 2.23
C ALA A 156 -26.85 5.96 2.97
N THR A 157 -27.40 7.04 2.37
CA THR A 157 -27.59 8.29 3.13
C THR A 157 -28.74 8.14 4.13
N GLN A 158 -28.83 9.07 5.09
CA GLN A 158 -29.95 9.13 6.04
C GLN A 158 -31.33 9.20 5.36
N GLY A 159 -31.43 9.82 4.18
CA GLY A 159 -32.66 9.87 3.37
C GLY A 159 -33.07 8.54 2.71
N GLY A 160 -32.17 7.56 2.65
CA GLY A 160 -32.33 6.29 1.94
C GLY A 160 -31.95 6.36 0.45
N TYR A 161 -30.97 7.19 0.08
CA TYR A 161 -30.50 7.41 -1.29
C TYR A 161 -29.03 6.98 -1.49
N LYS A 162 -28.58 6.93 -2.74
CA LYS A 162 -27.17 6.76 -3.09
C LYS A 162 -26.34 7.99 -2.67
N PRO A 163 -25.30 7.86 -1.81
CA PRO A 163 -24.31 8.93 -1.61
C PRO A 163 -23.42 9.13 -2.84
N TRP A 164 -22.89 10.35 -2.99
CA TRP A 164 -22.13 10.78 -4.17
C TRP A 164 -20.80 10.05 -4.41
N TYR A 165 -20.25 9.39 -3.38
CA TYR A 165 -19.02 8.60 -3.43
C TYR A 165 -19.25 7.11 -3.71
N LEU A 166 -20.50 6.61 -3.67
CA LEU A 166 -20.79 5.18 -3.82
C LEU A 166 -20.46 4.67 -5.23
N GLU A 167 -19.70 3.59 -5.29
CA GLU A 167 -19.45 2.81 -6.50
C GLU A 167 -20.53 1.76 -6.74
N GLU A 168 -20.76 1.42 -8.01
CA GLU A 168 -21.77 0.43 -8.39
C GLU A 168 -21.09 -0.82 -8.98
N CYS A 169 -21.32 -1.98 -8.36
CA CYS A 169 -20.76 -3.25 -8.75
C CYS A 169 -21.64 -4.42 -8.30
N SER A 170 -21.34 -5.65 -8.74
CA SER A 170 -22.16 -6.83 -8.45
C SER A 170 -21.64 -7.72 -7.32
N SER A 171 -20.47 -7.39 -6.75
CA SER A 171 -19.91 -8.04 -5.57
C SER A 171 -20.52 -7.58 -4.24
N THR A 172 -20.98 -6.33 -4.16
CA THR A 172 -21.62 -5.73 -2.98
C THR A 172 -22.76 -6.59 -2.43
N LEU A 173 -22.63 -7.04 -1.18
CA LEU A 173 -23.59 -7.96 -0.56
C LEU A 173 -24.73 -7.22 0.14
N ALA A 174 -24.44 -6.13 0.84
CA ALA A 174 -25.41 -5.33 1.59
C ALA A 174 -24.93 -3.89 1.85
N THR A 175 -25.70 -3.15 2.64
CA THR A 175 -25.52 -1.73 2.93
C THR A 175 -25.72 -1.42 4.40
N THR A 176 -24.98 -0.45 4.92
CA THR A 176 -25.31 0.25 6.18
C THR A 176 -25.41 1.75 5.93
N TYR A 177 -25.79 2.54 6.94
CA TYR A 177 -25.80 3.99 6.79
C TYR A 177 -24.38 4.58 6.77
N SER A 178 -24.23 5.74 6.13
CA SER A 178 -23.09 6.64 6.29
C SER A 178 -23.54 8.08 5.98
N SER A 179 -22.58 8.99 5.87
CA SER A 179 -22.74 10.35 5.34
C SER A 179 -23.47 10.44 4.00
N GLY A 180 -24.14 11.56 3.77
CA GLY A 180 -24.79 11.88 2.50
C GLY A 180 -24.43 13.26 1.96
N THR A 181 -25.45 14.03 1.57
CA THR A 181 -25.28 15.39 1.05
C THR A 181 -24.94 16.35 2.20
N PRO A 182 -23.77 17.03 2.19
CA PRO A 182 -23.37 17.93 3.27
C PRO A 182 -24.42 19.02 3.55
N GLY A 183 -24.83 19.15 4.81
CA GLY A 183 -25.86 20.09 5.26
C GLY A 183 -27.31 19.61 5.10
N HIS A 184 -27.57 18.49 4.42
CA HIS A 184 -28.88 17.87 4.30
C HIS A 184 -28.98 16.54 5.06
N ASP A 185 -28.07 15.60 4.81
CA ASP A 185 -27.96 14.34 5.56
C ASP A 185 -27.03 14.52 6.78
N LYS A 186 -27.24 13.71 7.83
CA LYS A 186 -26.23 13.52 8.88
C LYS A 186 -25.06 12.65 8.38
N SER A 187 -23.96 12.72 9.12
CA SER A 187 -22.76 11.88 8.97
C SER A 187 -22.57 11.05 10.25
N VAL A 188 -21.68 10.06 10.24
CA VAL A 188 -21.60 9.11 11.37
C VAL A 188 -20.93 9.76 12.58
N ALA A 189 -21.48 9.46 13.76
CA ALA A 189 -21.00 9.93 15.05
C ALA A 189 -20.22 8.82 15.74
N THR A 190 -18.97 9.10 16.10
CA THR A 190 -18.04 8.14 16.71
C THR A 190 -16.96 8.89 17.51
N VAL A 191 -16.05 8.16 18.13
CA VAL A 191 -14.82 8.68 18.75
C VAL A 191 -13.86 9.24 17.70
N ASP A 192 -12.90 10.08 18.11
CA ASP A 192 -11.80 10.54 17.25
C ASP A 192 -10.45 10.28 17.96
N MET A 193 -9.35 10.90 17.50
CA MET A 193 -8.02 10.74 18.12
C MET A 193 -7.97 11.10 19.62
N ASP A 194 -6.96 10.56 20.30
CA ASP A 194 -6.80 10.61 21.76
C ASP A 194 -6.82 12.02 22.36
N GLY A 195 -7.46 12.14 23.53
CA GLY A 195 -7.61 13.37 24.30
C GLY A 195 -6.32 13.89 24.94
N SER A 196 -5.25 13.08 25.00
CA SER A 196 -3.92 13.60 25.33
C SER A 196 -3.34 14.51 24.23
N LEU A 197 -3.66 14.20 22.96
CA LEU A 197 -3.25 14.96 21.78
C LEU A 197 -4.25 16.08 21.48
N ARG A 198 -5.56 15.78 21.54
CA ARG A 198 -6.66 16.66 21.14
C ARG A 198 -7.82 16.65 22.14
N PRO A 199 -7.64 17.25 23.35
CA PRO A 199 -8.69 17.28 24.38
C PRO A 199 -9.96 18.03 23.95
N ASP A 200 -9.89 18.84 22.87
CA ASP A 200 -11.03 19.54 22.27
C ASP A 200 -11.88 18.67 21.33
N ARG A 201 -11.41 17.46 20.96
CA ARG A 201 -11.94 16.70 19.80
C ARG A 201 -12.00 15.18 19.98
N ILE A 202 -12.10 14.65 21.19
CA ILE A 202 -12.20 13.20 21.44
C ILE A 202 -13.40 12.49 20.76
N CYS A 203 -14.35 13.24 20.19
CA CYS A 203 -15.51 12.74 19.48
C CYS A 203 -15.68 13.47 18.13
N THR A 204 -16.23 12.79 17.14
CA THR A 204 -16.60 13.37 15.84
C THR A 204 -18.06 13.08 15.48
N VAL A 205 -18.67 13.96 14.68
CA VAL A 205 -19.95 13.75 13.99
C VAL A 205 -19.79 13.90 12.47
N GLU A 206 -18.55 13.80 12.01
CA GLU A 206 -18.08 14.09 10.65
C GLU A 206 -17.23 12.91 10.13
N HIS A 207 -17.67 11.67 10.37
CA HIS A 207 -17.13 10.49 9.67
C HIS A 207 -18.02 10.12 8.46
N THR A 208 -17.37 9.76 7.36
CA THR A 208 -17.90 9.82 6.00
C THR A 208 -17.28 8.76 5.11
N GLY A 209 -17.91 8.45 3.97
CA GLY A 209 -17.44 7.43 3.02
C GLY A 209 -17.98 6.03 3.31
N THR A 210 -17.72 5.08 2.41
CA THR A 210 -18.02 3.65 2.62
C THR A 210 -17.19 3.05 3.75
N SER A 211 -16.05 3.68 4.06
CA SER A 211 -15.18 3.35 5.19
C SER A 211 -15.83 3.45 6.58
N ALA A 212 -16.93 4.21 6.70
CA ALA A 212 -17.77 4.26 7.91
C ALA A 212 -18.91 3.21 7.89
N SER A 213 -19.27 2.69 6.71
CA SER A 213 -20.31 1.66 6.57
C SER A 213 -19.80 0.25 6.93
N ALA A 214 -18.56 -0.10 6.58
CA ALA A 214 -17.96 -1.39 6.91
C ALA A 214 -17.82 -1.64 8.43
N PRO A 215 -17.35 -0.69 9.28
CA PRO A 215 -17.32 -0.86 10.73
C PRO A 215 -18.69 -1.09 11.36
N LEU A 216 -19.73 -0.38 10.90
CA LEU A 216 -21.10 -0.62 11.35
C LEU A 216 -21.56 -2.05 11.02
N ALA A 217 -21.22 -2.56 9.84
CA ALA A 217 -21.50 -3.95 9.46
C ALA A 217 -20.70 -4.96 10.31
N ALA A 218 -19.45 -4.65 10.67
CA ALA A 218 -18.63 -5.46 11.57
C ALA A 218 -19.22 -5.56 12.99
N GLY A 219 -19.74 -4.45 13.53
CA GLY A 219 -20.49 -4.48 14.79
C GLY A 219 -21.77 -5.32 14.71
N ILE A 220 -22.53 -5.25 13.60
CA ILE A 220 -23.71 -6.11 13.41
C ILE A 220 -23.32 -7.60 13.30
N ALA A 221 -22.22 -7.92 12.61
CA ALA A 221 -21.70 -9.27 12.51
C ALA A 221 -21.25 -9.81 13.88
N ALA A 222 -20.64 -8.96 14.74
CA ALA A 222 -20.26 -9.34 16.10
C ALA A 222 -21.47 -9.73 16.97
N LEU A 223 -22.57 -8.97 16.90
CA LEU A 223 -23.83 -9.32 17.58
C LEU A 223 -24.41 -10.66 17.09
N ALA A 224 -24.33 -10.93 15.79
CA ALA A 224 -24.76 -12.22 15.23
C ALA A 224 -23.85 -13.39 15.65
N LEU A 225 -22.55 -13.15 15.85
CA LEU A 225 -21.63 -14.14 16.43
C LEU A 225 -21.86 -14.37 17.92
N GLU A 226 -22.19 -13.34 18.71
CA GLU A 226 -22.57 -13.48 20.12
C GLU A 226 -23.81 -14.40 20.25
N ALA A 227 -24.81 -14.18 19.39
CA ALA A 227 -26.03 -14.99 19.32
C ALA A 227 -25.79 -16.44 18.82
N ASN A 228 -24.79 -16.66 17.97
CA ASN A 228 -24.41 -18.00 17.51
C ASN A 228 -22.90 -18.11 17.17
N PRO A 229 -22.05 -18.48 18.14
CA PRO A 229 -20.61 -18.62 17.93
C PRO A 229 -20.19 -19.75 16.99
N ALA A 230 -21.13 -20.56 16.47
CA ALA A 230 -20.86 -21.64 15.51
C ALA A 230 -21.02 -21.22 14.04
N LEU A 231 -21.44 -19.99 13.76
CA LEU A 231 -21.53 -19.45 12.39
C LEU A 231 -20.16 -19.47 11.69
N THR A 232 -20.12 -20.01 10.47
CA THR A 232 -18.99 -19.89 9.54
C THR A 232 -19.01 -18.55 8.79
N TRP A 233 -17.92 -18.21 8.11
CA TRP A 233 -17.86 -17.03 7.22
C TRP A 233 -18.98 -17.03 6.15
N ARG A 234 -19.33 -18.20 5.60
CA ARG A 234 -20.44 -18.36 4.65
C ARG A 234 -21.80 -18.20 5.33
N ASP A 235 -21.98 -18.74 6.54
CA ASP A 235 -23.23 -18.54 7.27
C ASP A 235 -23.51 -17.05 7.52
N MET A 236 -22.48 -16.26 7.86
CA MET A 236 -22.62 -14.81 8.02
C MET A 236 -23.09 -14.12 6.73
N GLN A 237 -22.53 -14.49 5.58
CA GLN A 237 -22.99 -13.99 4.28
C GLN A 237 -24.45 -14.42 3.97
N TYR A 238 -24.83 -15.67 4.30
CA TYR A 238 -26.22 -16.14 4.17
C TYR A 238 -27.19 -15.35 5.07
N LEU A 239 -26.83 -15.07 6.33
CA LEU A 239 -27.67 -14.24 7.22
C LEU A 239 -27.91 -12.87 6.58
N VAL A 240 -26.85 -12.18 6.15
CA VAL A 240 -26.94 -10.86 5.50
C VAL A 240 -27.85 -10.88 4.27
N VAL A 241 -27.72 -11.88 3.38
CA VAL A 241 -28.57 -12.02 2.18
C VAL A 241 -30.05 -12.31 2.52
N LEU A 242 -30.32 -12.91 3.67
CA LEU A 242 -31.67 -13.31 4.10
C LEU A 242 -32.41 -12.26 4.95
N THR A 243 -31.68 -11.33 5.58
CA THR A 243 -32.25 -10.35 6.52
C THR A 243 -32.09 -8.89 6.10
N SER A 244 -31.23 -8.59 5.12
CA SER A 244 -31.13 -7.22 4.58
C SER A 244 -32.44 -6.78 3.95
N ARG A 245 -32.82 -5.52 4.19
CA ARG A 245 -34.11 -4.96 3.78
C ARG A 245 -33.94 -3.95 2.64
N SER A 246 -34.65 -4.15 1.54
CA SER A 246 -34.72 -3.18 0.45
C SER A 246 -35.61 -1.98 0.81
N ASP A 247 -36.72 -2.19 1.54
CA ASP A 247 -37.79 -1.20 1.78
C ASP A 247 -37.33 0.24 2.14
N PRO A 248 -36.31 0.45 3.02
CA PRO A 248 -35.86 1.81 3.36
C PRO A 248 -35.24 2.58 2.18
N LEU A 249 -34.79 1.85 1.16
CA LEU A 249 -33.95 2.29 0.04
C LEU A 249 -34.66 2.21 -1.33
N GLU A 250 -35.93 1.81 -1.40
CA GLU A 250 -36.66 1.63 -2.67
C GLU A 250 -37.06 2.94 -3.38
N LYS A 251 -36.78 4.10 -2.75
CA LYS A 251 -36.88 5.41 -3.40
C LYS A 251 -35.79 5.61 -4.46
N GLU A 252 -34.67 4.92 -4.32
CA GLU A 252 -33.53 4.95 -5.24
C GLU A 252 -33.76 3.92 -6.37
N PRO A 253 -33.71 4.32 -7.65
CA PRO A 253 -33.88 3.40 -8.77
C PRO A 253 -32.64 2.51 -8.98
N GLY A 254 -32.86 1.29 -9.48
CA GLY A 254 -31.79 0.30 -9.72
C GLY A 254 -31.97 -1.04 -9.01
N TRP A 255 -33.15 -1.30 -8.45
CA TRP A 255 -33.54 -2.60 -7.91
C TRP A 255 -33.91 -3.58 -9.03
N ILE A 256 -33.28 -4.76 -9.03
CA ILE A 256 -33.66 -5.90 -9.87
C ILE A 256 -34.25 -7.02 -8.98
N LEU A 257 -35.17 -7.80 -9.53
CA LEU A 257 -35.75 -8.96 -8.88
C LEU A 257 -35.08 -10.23 -9.42
N ASN A 258 -34.36 -10.97 -8.57
CA ASN A 258 -33.61 -12.15 -8.99
C ASN A 258 -34.51 -13.39 -9.21
N GLY A 259 -33.91 -14.50 -9.66
CA GLY A 259 -34.63 -15.73 -10.04
C GLY A 259 -35.42 -16.34 -8.88
N VAL A 260 -34.91 -16.20 -7.66
CA VAL A 260 -35.56 -16.62 -6.40
C VAL A 260 -36.33 -15.49 -5.71
N LYS A 261 -36.69 -14.44 -6.47
CA LYS A 261 -37.59 -13.35 -6.09
C LYS A 261 -37.13 -12.47 -4.93
N ARG A 262 -35.82 -12.39 -4.69
CA ARG A 262 -35.22 -11.35 -3.83
C ARG A 262 -34.97 -10.08 -4.64
N LYS A 263 -35.18 -8.92 -4.02
CA LYS A 263 -34.71 -7.63 -4.56
C LYS A 263 -33.21 -7.50 -4.28
N VAL A 264 -32.44 -7.06 -5.26
CA VAL A 264 -30.99 -6.80 -5.16
C VAL A 264 -30.64 -5.60 -6.05
N SER A 265 -29.57 -4.87 -5.73
CA SER A 265 -29.15 -3.69 -6.51
C SER A 265 -27.63 -3.55 -6.54
N HIS A 266 -27.07 -3.16 -7.70
CA HIS A 266 -25.64 -2.83 -7.85
C HIS A 266 -25.16 -1.68 -6.94
N LYS A 267 -26.09 -0.90 -6.37
CA LYS A 267 -25.79 0.14 -5.38
C LYS A 267 -25.68 -0.40 -3.96
N PHE A 268 -26.56 -1.34 -3.60
CA PHE A 268 -26.87 -1.65 -2.20
C PHE A 268 -26.78 -3.13 -1.82
N GLY A 269 -26.42 -4.00 -2.76
CA GLY A 269 -26.56 -5.45 -2.60
C GLY A 269 -28.01 -5.83 -2.32
N TYR A 270 -28.23 -6.68 -1.32
CA TYR A 270 -29.57 -7.08 -0.85
C TYR A 270 -30.26 -6.03 0.03
N GLY A 271 -29.63 -4.87 0.28
CA GLY A 271 -30.22 -3.73 0.97
C GLY A 271 -29.61 -3.43 2.33
N LEU A 272 -30.37 -2.73 3.17
CA LEU A 272 -29.91 -2.27 4.47
C LEU A 272 -29.86 -3.42 5.48
N MET A 273 -28.71 -3.65 6.12
CA MET A 273 -28.57 -4.66 7.17
C MET A 273 -29.48 -4.36 8.36
N ASP A 274 -30.18 -5.39 8.86
CA ASP A 274 -31.02 -5.33 10.04
C ASP A 274 -30.43 -6.23 11.14
N ALA A 275 -29.88 -5.60 12.19
CA ALA A 275 -29.21 -6.30 13.27
C ALA A 275 -30.14 -7.22 14.08
N GLY A 276 -31.39 -6.79 14.31
CA GLY A 276 -32.37 -7.59 15.04
C GLY A 276 -32.76 -8.84 14.26
N ALA A 277 -33.02 -8.68 12.96
CA ALA A 277 -33.31 -9.81 12.07
C ALA A 277 -32.10 -10.75 11.92
N MET A 278 -30.87 -10.23 11.84
CA MET A 278 -29.65 -11.05 11.79
C MET A 278 -29.48 -11.88 13.07
N VAL A 279 -29.63 -11.28 14.25
CA VAL A 279 -29.53 -11.97 15.55
C VAL A 279 -30.60 -13.05 15.70
N SER A 280 -31.88 -12.71 15.49
CA SER A 280 -32.97 -13.69 15.64
C SER A 280 -32.92 -14.83 14.62
N LEU A 281 -32.33 -14.62 13.44
CA LEU A 281 -32.07 -15.70 12.49
C LEU A 281 -30.84 -16.53 12.88
N ALA A 282 -29.77 -15.89 13.40
CA ALA A 282 -28.55 -16.56 13.87
C ALA A 282 -28.84 -17.58 14.98
N GLU A 283 -29.67 -17.23 15.98
CA GLU A 283 -30.10 -18.14 17.06
C GLU A 283 -30.70 -19.44 16.51
N GLN A 284 -31.48 -19.35 15.43
CA GLN A 284 -32.20 -20.46 14.79
C GLN A 284 -31.38 -21.18 13.71
N TRP A 285 -30.26 -20.58 13.27
CA TRP A 285 -29.48 -21.04 12.14
C TRP A 285 -28.75 -22.37 12.40
N THR A 286 -28.70 -23.20 11.38
CA THR A 286 -27.85 -24.41 11.31
C THR A 286 -26.86 -24.22 10.17
N ALA A 287 -25.57 -24.47 10.43
CA ALA A 287 -24.49 -24.22 9.48
C ALA A 287 -24.75 -24.85 8.09
N VAL A 288 -24.46 -24.09 7.04
CA VAL A 288 -24.67 -24.53 5.65
C VAL A 288 -23.76 -25.72 5.27
N PRO A 289 -24.15 -26.55 4.27
CA PRO A 289 -23.29 -27.60 3.74
C PRO A 289 -21.93 -27.07 3.25
N SER A 290 -20.95 -27.98 3.13
CA SER A 290 -19.64 -27.71 2.52
C SER A 290 -19.78 -27.00 1.17
N GLN A 291 -18.94 -25.99 0.93
CA GLN A 291 -18.95 -25.26 -0.34
C GLN A 291 -18.43 -26.17 -1.46
N HIS A 292 -19.18 -26.22 -2.56
CA HIS A 292 -18.78 -26.88 -3.80
C HIS A 292 -18.36 -25.81 -4.82
N ILE A 293 -17.34 -26.11 -5.63
CA ILE A 293 -16.80 -25.18 -6.65
C ILE A 293 -16.92 -25.86 -8.02
N CYS A 294 -17.94 -25.49 -8.78
CA CYS A 294 -18.13 -25.96 -10.15
C CYS A 294 -17.51 -24.97 -11.14
N LYS A 295 -16.49 -25.42 -11.88
CA LYS A 295 -15.91 -24.65 -13.01
C LYS A 295 -16.55 -25.09 -14.31
N SER A 296 -17.00 -24.15 -15.13
CA SER A 296 -17.44 -24.45 -16.50
C SER A 296 -16.26 -24.87 -17.37
N ARG A 297 -16.55 -25.37 -18.58
CA ARG A 297 -15.54 -25.35 -19.66
C ARG A 297 -15.06 -23.92 -19.87
N GLU A 298 -13.76 -23.75 -20.06
CA GLU A 298 -13.16 -22.49 -20.52
C GLU A 298 -13.36 -22.40 -22.04
N ILE A 299 -13.79 -21.24 -22.54
CA ILE A 299 -13.97 -20.98 -23.96
C ILE A 299 -12.82 -20.08 -24.40
N ASN A 300 -11.85 -20.68 -25.10
CA ASN A 300 -10.70 -20.04 -25.71
C ASN A 300 -11.01 -19.80 -27.20
N GLU A 301 -11.68 -18.68 -27.51
CA GLU A 301 -12.15 -18.34 -28.86
C GLU A 301 -12.08 -16.82 -29.06
N ASP A 302 -11.18 -16.35 -29.93
CA ASP A 302 -11.08 -14.94 -30.31
C ASP A 302 -12.37 -14.46 -30.99
N ARG A 303 -13.15 -13.66 -30.24
CA ARG A 303 -14.43 -13.08 -30.67
C ARG A 303 -14.31 -11.56 -30.74
N PRO A 304 -14.41 -10.96 -31.95
CA PRO A 304 -14.22 -9.53 -32.12
C PRO A 304 -15.36 -8.71 -31.50
N ILE A 305 -15.02 -7.51 -31.04
CA ILE A 305 -15.93 -6.49 -30.52
C ILE A 305 -15.78 -5.27 -31.43
N GLU A 306 -16.83 -4.91 -32.17
CA GLU A 306 -16.73 -3.82 -33.15
C GLU A 306 -16.50 -2.45 -32.52
N VAL A 307 -15.89 -1.55 -33.30
CA VAL A 307 -15.63 -0.14 -32.93
C VAL A 307 -16.89 0.74 -32.89
N SER A 308 -18.03 0.20 -33.33
CA SER A 308 -19.32 0.88 -33.39
C SER A 308 -19.89 1.08 -31.98
N VAL A 309 -20.22 2.33 -31.62
CA VAL A 309 -20.79 2.66 -30.29
C VAL A 309 -22.19 2.05 -30.19
N GLY A 310 -22.48 1.38 -29.08
CA GLY A 310 -23.67 0.57 -28.89
C GLY A 310 -23.59 -0.85 -29.46
N TYR A 311 -22.45 -1.26 -30.06
CA TYR A 311 -22.25 -2.67 -30.43
C TYR A 311 -22.32 -3.57 -29.21
N THR A 312 -22.92 -4.75 -29.38
CA THR A 312 -23.05 -5.78 -28.34
C THR A 312 -22.53 -7.11 -28.88
N LEU A 313 -21.37 -7.55 -28.39
CA LEU A 313 -20.95 -8.95 -28.53
C LEU A 313 -21.77 -9.78 -27.53
N GLN A 314 -22.57 -10.72 -28.03
CA GLN A 314 -23.30 -11.67 -27.21
C GLN A 314 -22.78 -13.09 -27.44
N THR A 315 -22.43 -13.78 -26.35
CA THR A 315 -22.02 -15.18 -26.34
C THR A 315 -22.71 -15.93 -25.20
N HIS A 316 -22.69 -17.26 -25.22
CA HIS A 316 -23.37 -18.07 -24.20
C HIS A 316 -22.63 -19.37 -23.94
N MET A 317 -22.89 -19.96 -22.76
CA MET A 317 -22.56 -21.34 -22.46
C MET A 317 -23.73 -22.04 -21.77
N ASP A 318 -24.00 -23.27 -22.21
CA ASP A 318 -24.92 -24.16 -21.52
C ASP A 318 -24.11 -24.99 -20.52
N VAL A 319 -24.50 -24.95 -19.24
CA VAL A 319 -23.79 -25.63 -18.14
C VAL A 319 -24.74 -26.49 -17.34
N ASN A 320 -24.24 -27.58 -16.75
CA ASN A 320 -25.02 -28.55 -15.96
C ASN A 320 -24.81 -28.39 -14.44
N GLY A 321 -24.22 -27.29 -13.97
CA GLY A 321 -23.88 -27.12 -12.55
C GLY A 321 -22.93 -28.21 -11.98
N CYS A 322 -22.16 -28.89 -12.85
CA CYS A 322 -21.34 -30.06 -12.50
C CYS A 322 -22.17 -31.24 -11.93
N ALA A 323 -23.42 -31.39 -12.38
CA ALA A 323 -24.33 -32.45 -11.97
C ALA A 323 -23.73 -33.86 -12.05
N GLY A 324 -23.93 -34.65 -10.99
CA GLY A 324 -23.40 -36.01 -10.89
C GLY A 324 -21.92 -36.10 -10.49
N THR A 325 -21.28 -34.99 -10.14
CA THR A 325 -19.91 -34.95 -9.59
C THR A 325 -19.90 -34.53 -8.13
N VAL A 326 -18.77 -34.73 -7.44
CA VAL A 326 -18.58 -34.24 -6.05
C VAL A 326 -18.66 -32.70 -5.93
N ASN A 327 -18.47 -31.98 -7.04
CA ASN A 327 -18.52 -30.51 -7.09
C ASN A 327 -19.87 -29.98 -7.62
N GLU A 328 -20.93 -30.77 -7.57
CA GLU A 328 -22.26 -30.35 -8.05
C GLU A 328 -22.81 -29.15 -7.25
N VAL A 329 -23.16 -28.07 -7.94
CA VAL A 329 -23.76 -26.84 -7.38
C VAL A 329 -25.19 -26.70 -7.90
N ARG A 330 -26.18 -26.79 -6.99
CA ARG A 330 -27.62 -26.61 -7.29
C ARG A 330 -28.20 -25.31 -6.75
N PHE A 331 -27.63 -24.79 -5.67
CA PHE A 331 -28.00 -23.53 -5.05
C PHE A 331 -26.76 -22.64 -5.02
N LEU A 332 -26.81 -21.53 -5.76
CA LEU A 332 -25.68 -20.60 -5.90
C LEU A 332 -25.46 -19.76 -4.64
N GLU A 333 -24.19 -19.46 -4.40
CA GLU A 333 -23.69 -18.39 -3.52
C GLU A 333 -23.09 -17.30 -4.42
N HIS A 334 -21.81 -17.47 -4.77
CA HIS A 334 -21.05 -16.58 -5.64
C HIS A 334 -21.00 -17.10 -7.09
N VAL A 335 -20.99 -16.20 -8.06
CA VAL A 335 -20.65 -16.52 -9.45
C VAL A 335 -19.53 -15.59 -9.91
N GLN A 336 -18.39 -16.15 -10.31
CA GLN A 336 -17.31 -15.41 -10.95
C GLN A 336 -17.31 -15.66 -12.47
N CYS A 337 -17.24 -14.59 -13.25
CA CYS A 337 -17.01 -14.62 -14.68
C CYS A 337 -15.57 -14.21 -14.95
N LYS A 338 -14.70 -15.19 -15.19
CA LYS A 338 -13.29 -14.98 -15.48
C LYS A 338 -13.13 -14.64 -16.96
N ILE A 339 -12.55 -13.49 -17.29
CA ILE A 339 -12.47 -12.96 -18.65
C ILE A 339 -11.02 -12.55 -19.00
N THR A 340 -10.55 -12.95 -20.18
CA THR A 340 -9.40 -12.31 -20.87
C THR A 340 -9.91 -11.57 -22.09
N LEU A 341 -9.66 -10.26 -22.15
CA LEU A 341 -10.23 -9.36 -23.15
C LEU A 341 -9.35 -8.14 -23.38
N ARG A 342 -9.22 -7.73 -24.65
CA ARG A 342 -8.55 -6.49 -25.07
C ARG A 342 -9.51 -5.56 -25.82
N PHE A 343 -9.62 -4.30 -25.39
CA PHE A 343 -10.45 -3.25 -25.99
C PHE A 343 -9.90 -1.87 -25.58
N PHE A 344 -9.71 -0.93 -26.52
CA PHE A 344 -9.13 0.38 -26.21
C PHE A 344 -10.03 1.55 -26.66
N PRO A 345 -10.37 2.51 -25.76
CA PRO A 345 -10.07 2.54 -24.33
C PRO A 345 -10.92 1.52 -23.54
N ARG A 346 -10.34 0.87 -22.52
CA ARG A 346 -11.01 -0.15 -21.72
C ARG A 346 -12.29 0.36 -21.04
N GLY A 347 -12.30 1.61 -20.61
CA GLY A 347 -13.45 2.29 -19.99
C GLY A 347 -14.70 2.46 -20.85
N ASN A 348 -14.63 2.20 -22.16
CA ASN A 348 -15.83 2.14 -23.01
C ASN A 348 -16.67 0.87 -22.79
N LEU A 349 -16.10 -0.16 -22.14
CA LEU A 349 -16.76 -1.44 -21.96
C LEU A 349 -17.89 -1.37 -20.93
N ARG A 350 -18.97 -2.08 -21.23
CA ARG A 350 -19.96 -2.54 -20.25
C ARG A 350 -20.15 -4.03 -20.39
N ILE A 351 -20.11 -4.75 -19.29
CA ILE A 351 -20.21 -6.22 -19.28
C ILE A 351 -21.44 -6.63 -18.47
N LEU A 352 -22.27 -7.52 -18.99
CA LEU A 352 -23.43 -8.09 -18.31
C LEU A 352 -23.43 -9.62 -18.41
N LEU A 353 -23.89 -10.28 -17.35
CA LEU A 353 -24.10 -11.72 -17.28
C LEU A 353 -25.56 -12.01 -16.92
N THR A 354 -26.23 -12.82 -17.74
CA THR A 354 -27.61 -13.28 -17.52
C THR A 354 -27.63 -14.76 -17.11
N SER A 355 -28.33 -15.08 -16.02
CA SER A 355 -28.51 -16.44 -15.50
C SER A 355 -29.61 -17.22 -16.24
N PRO A 356 -29.65 -18.56 -16.11
CA PRO A 356 -30.73 -19.40 -16.63
C PRO A 356 -32.13 -19.05 -16.10
N MET A 357 -32.21 -18.37 -14.94
CA MET A 357 -33.47 -17.94 -14.33
C MET A 357 -33.88 -16.51 -14.74
N GLY A 358 -33.13 -15.87 -15.65
CA GLY A 358 -33.45 -14.57 -16.25
C GLY A 358 -32.86 -13.35 -15.52
N THR A 359 -32.22 -13.54 -14.37
CA THR A 359 -31.52 -12.46 -13.65
C THR A 359 -30.38 -11.95 -14.51
N THR A 360 -30.28 -10.63 -14.70
CA THR A 360 -29.17 -10.02 -15.43
C THR A 360 -28.40 -9.10 -14.49
N SER A 361 -27.09 -9.31 -14.38
CA SER A 361 -26.20 -8.53 -13.53
C SER A 361 -25.15 -7.82 -14.38
N THR A 362 -24.99 -6.51 -14.21
CA THR A 362 -23.87 -5.75 -14.74
C THR A 362 -22.60 -6.14 -13.97
N LEU A 363 -21.63 -6.73 -14.66
CA LEU A 363 -20.31 -7.10 -14.14
C LEU A 363 -19.29 -5.97 -14.26
N LEU A 364 -19.48 -5.04 -15.21
CA LEU A 364 -18.67 -3.85 -15.37
C LEU A 364 -19.53 -2.72 -15.93
N PHE A 365 -19.50 -1.57 -15.28
CA PHE A 365 -20.10 -0.33 -15.80
C PHE A 365 -19.08 0.44 -16.66
N GLU A 366 -19.57 1.32 -17.52
CA GLU A 366 -18.73 2.24 -18.30
C GLU A 366 -17.91 3.13 -17.35
N ARG A 367 -16.59 3.22 -17.56
CA ARG A 367 -15.67 4.03 -16.74
C ARG A 367 -14.99 5.12 -17.59
N PRO A 368 -15.58 6.32 -17.74
CA PRO A 368 -15.10 7.43 -18.60
C PRO A 368 -13.64 7.90 -18.43
N ARG A 369 -12.95 7.48 -17.35
CA ARG A 369 -11.55 7.82 -17.03
C ARG A 369 -10.55 6.71 -17.37
N ASP A 370 -10.99 5.47 -17.53
CA ASP A 370 -10.18 4.31 -17.92
C ASP A 370 -9.80 4.37 -19.41
N ILE A 371 -8.92 5.33 -19.74
CA ILE A 371 -8.55 5.71 -21.12
C ILE A 371 -7.13 5.32 -21.53
N THR A 372 -6.29 4.87 -20.59
CA THR A 372 -4.87 4.55 -20.82
C THR A 372 -4.61 3.06 -20.99
N LYS A 373 -5.43 2.20 -20.36
CA LYS A 373 -5.32 0.74 -20.42
C LYS A 373 -6.27 0.15 -21.46
N SER A 374 -6.00 -1.10 -21.86
CA SER A 374 -6.76 -1.81 -22.89
C SER A 374 -7.20 -3.23 -22.49
N ASN A 375 -6.71 -3.75 -21.37
CA ASN A 375 -6.73 -5.17 -21.03
C ASN A 375 -7.48 -5.47 -19.73
N PHE A 376 -8.22 -6.57 -19.75
CA PHE A 376 -8.55 -7.39 -18.57
C PHE A 376 -7.90 -8.75 -18.81
N ASP A 377 -6.94 -9.14 -17.97
CA ASP A 377 -6.22 -10.40 -18.13
C ASP A 377 -6.65 -11.40 -17.06
N ASP A 378 -7.47 -12.36 -17.49
CA ASP A 378 -8.00 -13.45 -16.65
C ASP A 378 -8.79 -12.95 -15.40
N TRP A 379 -9.39 -11.76 -15.51
CA TRP A 379 -10.02 -11.02 -14.41
C TRP A 379 -11.33 -11.69 -13.94
N PRO A 380 -11.51 -12.03 -12.65
CA PRO A 380 -12.63 -12.82 -12.14
C PRO A 380 -13.79 -11.95 -11.65
N PHE A 381 -14.54 -11.30 -12.53
CA PHE A 381 -15.69 -10.45 -12.17
C PHE A 381 -16.73 -11.21 -11.33
N LEU A 382 -16.98 -10.78 -10.09
CA LEU A 382 -17.90 -11.41 -9.14
C LEU A 382 -19.33 -10.84 -9.24
N SER A 383 -20.34 -11.70 -9.17
CA SER A 383 -21.73 -11.32 -8.92
C SER A 383 -22.37 -12.19 -7.84
N VAL A 384 -22.85 -11.57 -6.77
CA VAL A 384 -23.65 -12.21 -5.71
C VAL A 384 -25.17 -12.15 -5.99
N HIS A 385 -25.60 -11.43 -7.04
CA HIS A 385 -27.02 -11.20 -7.34
C HIS A 385 -27.81 -12.49 -7.63
N PHE A 386 -27.13 -13.58 -7.96
CA PHE A 386 -27.69 -14.88 -8.28
C PHE A 386 -27.91 -15.78 -7.03
N TRP A 387 -27.74 -15.25 -5.81
CA TRP A 387 -27.76 -16.05 -4.58
C TRP A 387 -29.07 -16.85 -4.42
N GLY A 388 -28.92 -18.17 -4.29
CA GLY A 388 -30.02 -19.15 -4.20
C GLY A 388 -30.57 -19.63 -5.54
N GLU A 389 -30.16 -19.08 -6.68
CA GLU A 389 -30.56 -19.55 -8.02
C GLU A 389 -29.90 -20.90 -8.38
N ARG A 390 -30.39 -21.53 -9.46
CA ARG A 390 -29.81 -22.75 -10.01
C ARG A 390 -28.67 -22.43 -10.98
N ALA A 391 -27.56 -23.14 -10.86
CA ALA A 391 -26.43 -23.03 -11.79
C ALA A 391 -26.72 -23.63 -13.17
N GLU A 392 -27.56 -24.68 -13.23
CA GLU A 392 -27.89 -25.42 -14.46
C GLU A 392 -28.69 -24.56 -15.47
N GLY A 393 -28.26 -24.61 -16.73
CA GLY A 393 -28.94 -24.01 -17.88
C GLY A 393 -28.03 -23.10 -18.72
N ARG A 394 -28.65 -22.19 -19.47
CA ARG A 394 -27.95 -21.24 -20.35
C ARG A 394 -27.53 -19.98 -19.62
N TRP A 395 -26.23 -19.73 -19.54
CA TRP A 395 -25.65 -18.44 -19.14
C TRP A 395 -25.31 -17.63 -20.38
N THR A 396 -25.66 -16.34 -20.38
CA THR A 396 -25.39 -15.43 -21.50
C THR A 396 -24.48 -14.30 -21.05
N LEU A 397 -23.34 -14.14 -21.71
CA LEU A 397 -22.41 -13.02 -21.52
C LEU A 397 -22.64 -11.99 -22.64
N GLN A 398 -22.83 -10.73 -22.26
CA GLN A 398 -22.94 -9.59 -23.16
C GLN A 398 -21.82 -8.58 -22.85
N ILE A 399 -21.10 -8.17 -23.88
CA ILE A 399 -20.03 -7.17 -23.81
C ILE A 399 -20.36 -6.06 -24.80
N LEU A 400 -20.51 -4.84 -24.29
CA LEU A 400 -20.96 -3.68 -25.05
C LEU A 400 -19.86 -2.61 -25.13
N ASN A 401 -19.74 -1.99 -26.31
CA ASN A 401 -19.04 -0.71 -26.49
C ASN A 401 -19.99 0.43 -26.12
N GLY A 402 -20.25 0.62 -24.82
CA GLY A 402 -21.22 1.59 -24.31
C GLY A 402 -20.70 3.03 -24.28
N GLY A 403 -19.41 3.20 -23.98
CA GLY A 403 -18.83 4.53 -23.75
C GLY A 403 -18.70 5.40 -25.01
N PRO A 404 -18.72 6.73 -24.86
CA PRO A 404 -18.71 7.67 -25.98
C PRO A 404 -17.32 7.98 -26.57
N ARG A 405 -16.23 7.37 -26.06
CA ARG A 405 -14.88 7.60 -26.61
C ARG A 405 -14.76 6.94 -27.99
N ARG A 406 -13.91 7.50 -28.85
CA ARG A 406 -13.58 6.90 -30.16
C ARG A 406 -12.70 5.66 -29.95
N VAL A 407 -13.12 4.55 -30.54
CA VAL A 407 -12.39 3.28 -30.58
C VAL A 407 -11.64 3.21 -31.91
N SER A 408 -10.34 2.98 -31.88
CA SER A 408 -9.46 3.01 -33.07
C SER A 408 -9.30 1.67 -33.76
N GLN A 409 -9.45 0.56 -33.03
CA GLN A 409 -9.34 -0.81 -33.52
C GLN A 409 -10.39 -1.71 -32.84
N PRO A 410 -10.91 -2.75 -33.51
CA PRO A 410 -11.80 -3.72 -32.86
C PRO A 410 -11.12 -4.38 -31.66
N GLY A 411 -11.85 -4.53 -30.56
CA GLY A 411 -11.41 -5.34 -29.44
C GLY A 411 -11.60 -6.83 -29.71
N ILE A 412 -11.08 -7.67 -28.82
CA ILE A 412 -11.26 -9.13 -28.84
C ILE A 412 -11.51 -9.63 -27.42
N LEU A 413 -12.60 -10.37 -27.22
CA LEU A 413 -12.73 -11.34 -26.13
C LEU A 413 -11.97 -12.60 -26.57
N SER A 414 -10.88 -12.96 -25.90
CA SER A 414 -10.10 -14.17 -26.25
C SER A 414 -10.47 -15.37 -25.40
N LYS A 415 -10.82 -15.15 -24.12
CA LYS A 415 -11.08 -16.21 -23.16
C LYS A 415 -12.19 -15.86 -22.18
N TRP A 416 -13.05 -16.83 -21.85
CA TRP A 416 -13.90 -16.73 -20.66
C TRP A 416 -14.26 -18.08 -20.03
N GLN A 417 -14.49 -18.06 -18.71
CA GLN A 417 -14.95 -19.18 -17.89
C GLN A 417 -15.93 -18.69 -16.82
N LEU A 418 -16.94 -19.49 -16.48
CA LEU A 418 -17.78 -19.28 -15.30
C LEU A 418 -17.34 -20.21 -14.16
N ILE A 419 -17.25 -19.67 -12.95
CA ILE A 419 -16.98 -20.41 -11.72
C ILE A 419 -18.17 -20.19 -10.78
N PHE A 420 -18.85 -21.28 -10.45
CA PHE A 420 -20.02 -21.31 -9.58
C PHE A 420 -19.62 -21.84 -8.20
N TYR A 421 -19.91 -21.06 -7.17
CA TYR A 421 -19.77 -21.44 -5.77
C TYR A 421 -21.16 -21.69 -5.20
N GLY A 422 -21.30 -22.67 -4.31
CA GLY A 422 -22.60 -22.97 -3.71
C GLY A 422 -22.69 -24.38 -3.12
N THR A 423 -23.90 -24.93 -3.11
CA THR A 423 -24.19 -26.22 -2.47
C THR A 423 -25.06 -27.14 -3.35
N GLN A 424 -24.90 -28.46 -3.18
CA GLN A 424 -25.70 -29.48 -3.87
C GLN A 424 -27.11 -29.63 -3.25
N THR A 425 -27.22 -29.52 -1.93
CA THR A 425 -28.48 -29.63 -1.16
C THR A 425 -28.91 -28.26 -0.67
N ASN A 426 -30.21 -28.06 -0.37
CA ASN A 426 -30.70 -26.79 0.15
C ASN A 426 -29.89 -26.35 1.39
N PRO A 427 -29.24 -25.16 1.34
CA PRO A 427 -28.39 -24.67 2.42
C PRO A 427 -29.21 -24.15 3.61
N ILE A 428 -30.41 -23.61 3.38
CA ILE A 428 -31.21 -22.99 4.44
C ILE A 428 -31.82 -24.09 5.32
N ARG A 429 -31.35 -24.18 6.56
CA ARG A 429 -31.80 -25.16 7.56
C ARG A 429 -31.95 -24.47 8.92
N LEU A 430 -33.19 -24.40 9.41
CA LEU A 430 -33.49 -23.85 10.73
C LEU A 430 -33.68 -24.99 11.74
N LYS A 431 -33.32 -24.74 12.99
CA LYS A 431 -33.58 -25.64 14.12
C LYS A 431 -35.10 -25.80 14.28
N SER A 432 -35.63 -27.01 14.03
CA SER A 432 -37.07 -27.26 14.15
C SER A 432 -37.50 -27.21 15.62
N GLU A 433 -38.41 -26.30 15.97
CA GLU A 433 -39.31 -26.57 17.09
C GLU A 433 -40.08 -27.87 16.79
N GLY A 434 -40.11 -28.80 17.75
CA GLY A 434 -40.22 -30.22 17.39
C GLY A 434 -40.95 -31.16 18.35
N THR A 435 -41.38 -30.73 19.55
CA THR A 435 -42.16 -31.63 20.44
C THR A 435 -43.18 -30.93 21.34
N ARG A 436 -44.28 -30.44 20.77
CA ARG A 436 -45.60 -30.40 21.44
C ARG A 436 -46.72 -30.37 20.39
N SER A 437 -47.64 -31.33 20.42
CA SER A 437 -48.74 -31.46 19.45
C SER A 437 -49.91 -32.22 20.06
N GLY A 438 -51.15 -31.84 19.70
CA GLY A 438 -52.40 -32.34 20.30
C GLY A 438 -53.11 -31.23 21.10
N ALA A 439 -53.68 -30.23 20.43
CA ALA A 439 -55.06 -30.23 19.89
C ALA A 439 -56.13 -29.94 20.99
N ALA A 440 -57.16 -29.13 20.74
CA ALA A 440 -57.72 -28.74 19.44
C ALA A 440 -58.24 -27.28 19.37
N GLY A 441 -58.37 -26.77 18.14
CA GLY A 441 -59.47 -25.87 17.79
C GLY A 441 -59.29 -24.37 17.99
N TYR A 442 -58.44 -23.72 17.20
CA TYR A 442 -58.86 -22.60 16.32
C TYR A 442 -57.82 -22.38 15.21
N SER A 443 -58.27 -21.91 14.04
CA SER A 443 -57.43 -21.68 12.85
C SER A 443 -56.79 -20.29 12.87
N GLY A 444 -55.47 -20.19 12.71
CA GLY A 444 -54.76 -18.91 12.65
C GLY A 444 -53.34 -18.99 12.08
N LEU A 445 -53.21 -18.55 10.82
CA LEU A 445 -52.02 -17.96 10.15
C LEU A 445 -50.61 -18.46 10.51
N ASN A 446 -49.96 -19.11 9.54
CA ASN A 446 -48.51 -19.34 9.49
C ASN A 446 -47.85 -18.21 8.67
N PRO A 447 -46.90 -17.41 9.20
CA PRO A 447 -46.50 -16.13 8.59
C PRO A 447 -45.59 -16.22 7.35
N PHE A 448 -45.21 -17.41 6.88
CA PHE A 448 -44.26 -17.60 5.77
C PHE A 448 -44.83 -18.32 4.54
N VAL A 449 -46.00 -17.88 4.06
CA VAL A 449 -46.46 -18.11 2.68
C VAL A 449 -47.16 -16.84 2.18
N PHE A 450 -46.73 -16.30 1.03
CA PHE A 450 -47.38 -15.18 0.35
C PHE A 450 -47.97 -15.61 -1.02
N PRO A 451 -49.05 -14.96 -1.51
CA PRO A 451 -49.95 -15.53 -2.51
C PRO A 451 -49.53 -15.28 -3.97
N THR A 452 -50.10 -16.09 -4.87
CA THR A 452 -49.99 -15.94 -6.33
C THR A 452 -51.19 -15.19 -6.94
N GLU A 453 -50.94 -13.98 -7.43
CA GLU A 453 -51.57 -13.29 -8.58
C GLU A 453 -53.11 -13.31 -8.81
N THR A 454 -53.98 -13.69 -7.86
CA THR A 454 -55.46 -13.63 -8.07
C THR A 454 -56.18 -12.46 -7.42
N ASP A 455 -55.63 -11.86 -6.35
CA ASP A 455 -56.42 -11.02 -5.42
C ASP A 455 -56.19 -9.51 -5.57
N ILE A 456 -55.79 -9.03 -6.76
CA ILE A 456 -55.75 -7.58 -7.07
C ILE A 456 -57.04 -7.18 -7.80
N ASN A 457 -58.12 -6.91 -7.05
CA ASN A 457 -59.25 -6.10 -7.55
C ASN A 457 -60.25 -5.63 -6.45
N GLN A 458 -59.86 -4.67 -5.60
CA GLN A 458 -60.80 -3.64 -5.14
C GLN A 458 -60.15 -2.40 -4.50
N GLN A 459 -60.18 -1.30 -5.27
CA GLN A 459 -60.43 0.12 -4.90
C GLN A 459 -59.69 0.81 -3.73
N ALA A 460 -59.43 2.11 -3.91
CA ALA A 460 -58.64 2.95 -3.01
C ALA A 460 -59.46 4.08 -2.36
N GLY A 461 -58.97 4.56 -1.21
CA GLY A 461 -59.43 5.76 -0.51
C GLY A 461 -59.13 5.69 1.01
N SER A 462 -58.95 6.78 1.74
CA SER A 462 -58.80 8.19 1.33
C SER A 462 -58.33 9.03 2.55
N LEU A 463 -57.33 9.92 2.38
CA LEU A 463 -56.92 11.03 3.28
C LEU A 463 -56.54 10.67 4.75
N GLY A 464 -55.55 11.28 5.42
CA GLY A 464 -54.55 12.26 4.99
C GLY A 464 -54.19 13.27 6.11
N GLY A 465 -52.90 13.56 6.31
CA GLY A 465 -52.43 14.80 6.96
C GLY A 465 -51.73 14.69 8.34
N ALA A 466 -50.53 15.30 8.39
CA ALA A 466 -49.77 15.74 9.57
C ALA A 466 -49.32 14.71 10.63
N GLY A 467 -48.16 14.97 11.26
CA GLY A 467 -47.65 14.22 12.40
C GLY A 467 -46.49 14.93 13.09
N ALA A 468 -46.24 14.58 14.35
CA ALA A 468 -45.03 14.91 15.11
C ALA A 468 -45.00 14.12 16.44
N GLY A 469 -43.81 13.73 16.90
CA GLY A 469 -43.51 13.67 18.34
C GLY A 469 -43.38 12.31 19.02
N TYR A 470 -42.13 11.96 19.32
CA TYR A 470 -41.60 11.35 20.55
C TYR A 470 -42.10 9.98 21.09
N TYR A 471 -41.09 9.13 21.31
CA TYR A 471 -40.91 8.13 22.37
C TYR A 471 -41.98 8.01 23.46
N GLN A 472 -42.37 6.77 23.73
CA GLN A 472 -42.61 6.30 25.10
C GLN A 472 -41.99 4.90 25.25
N SER A 473 -40.98 4.78 26.12
CA SER A 473 -40.58 3.49 26.70
C SER A 473 -41.55 3.14 27.82
N ASP A 474 -42.05 1.90 27.87
CA ASP A 474 -42.45 1.15 29.08
C ASP A 474 -43.29 -0.09 28.69
N LEU A 475 -42.70 -1.30 28.72
CA LEU A 475 -43.43 -2.57 28.81
C LEU A 475 -42.51 -3.79 29.04
N TYR A 476 -41.62 -3.72 30.04
CA TYR A 476 -40.89 -4.88 30.56
C TYR A 476 -41.24 -5.13 32.03
N SER A 477 -42.35 -5.84 32.28
CA SER A 477 -42.73 -6.37 33.59
C SER A 477 -43.88 -7.38 33.45
N ASN A 478 -43.97 -8.32 34.40
CA ASN A 478 -44.96 -9.42 34.49
C ASN A 478 -44.75 -10.56 33.45
N PHE A 479 -44.51 -11.83 33.79
CA PHE A 479 -44.63 -12.53 35.08
C PHE A 479 -43.56 -13.63 35.27
N MET A 480 -43.04 -13.74 36.50
CA MET A 480 -42.53 -15.00 37.06
C MET A 480 -43.63 -15.62 37.93
N ASN A 481 -43.95 -16.92 37.76
CA ASN A 481 -44.22 -17.85 38.87
C ASN A 481 -44.44 -19.32 38.43
N TYR A 482 -44.14 -20.21 39.39
CA TYR A 482 -44.18 -21.69 39.37
C TYR A 482 -45.64 -22.26 39.47
N PRO A 483 -45.93 -23.59 39.34
CA PRO A 483 -45.07 -24.73 39.69
C PRO A 483 -45.09 -26.02 38.81
N ASN A 484 -44.18 -26.95 39.17
CA ASN A 484 -44.15 -28.35 38.71
C ASN A 484 -45.16 -29.24 39.46
N LEU A 485 -45.78 -30.23 38.80
CA LEU A 485 -46.33 -31.42 39.49
C LEU A 485 -46.49 -32.69 38.62
N PHE A 486 -45.54 -33.63 38.81
CA PHE A 486 -45.62 -35.12 38.78
C PHE A 486 -46.49 -35.97 37.82
N SER A 487 -45.90 -37.14 37.48
CA SER A 487 -46.49 -38.42 37.02
C SER A 487 -47.00 -38.49 35.57
N ALA A 488 -46.57 -39.41 34.69
CA ALA A 488 -46.41 -40.89 34.76
C ALA A 488 -47.74 -41.66 34.63
N ALA A 489 -47.86 -42.80 33.92
CA ALA A 489 -46.87 -43.65 33.23
C ALA A 489 -47.27 -43.88 31.73
N GLY A 490 -46.52 -44.55 30.85
CA GLY A 490 -46.10 -45.98 30.85
C GLY A 490 -46.85 -46.71 29.73
N SER A 491 -46.28 -47.57 28.88
CA SER A 491 -45.16 -48.52 29.00
C SER A 491 -44.22 -48.46 27.77
N GLY A 492 -43.00 -48.99 27.73
CA GLY A 492 -42.43 -50.17 28.45
C GLY A 492 -42.65 -51.45 27.62
N ILE A 493 -41.79 -52.47 27.61
CA ILE A 493 -40.74 -52.97 28.53
C ILE A 493 -39.90 -54.01 27.72
N ASP A 494 -38.60 -54.31 27.90
CA ASP A 494 -37.47 -53.80 28.69
C ASP A 494 -36.15 -54.17 27.93
N LYS A 495 -35.06 -53.38 27.96
CA LYS A 495 -33.92 -53.36 28.92
C LYS A 495 -33.04 -54.62 29.05
N THR A 496 -31.73 -54.38 29.03
CA THR A 496 -30.78 -54.75 30.12
C THR A 496 -29.58 -53.80 30.01
N VAL A 497 -29.42 -52.83 30.92
CA VAL A 497 -28.56 -52.89 32.11
C VAL A 497 -27.07 -53.11 31.80
N ALA A 498 -26.28 -52.04 31.93
CA ALA A 498 -24.88 -52.10 32.32
C ALA A 498 -24.77 -51.56 33.75
N THR A 499 -24.01 -52.25 34.61
CA THR A 499 -23.86 -51.91 36.04
C THR A 499 -22.73 -50.91 36.28
N LEU A 500 -22.80 -50.17 37.39
CA LEU A 500 -21.62 -49.47 37.92
C LEU A 500 -20.60 -50.52 38.39
N ASN A 501 -19.51 -50.65 37.63
CA ASN A 501 -18.19 -51.04 38.11
C ASN A 501 -17.17 -50.63 37.03
N GLY A 502 -16.40 -49.57 37.29
CA GLY A 502 -15.46 -49.05 36.30
C GLY A 502 -14.22 -49.95 36.17
N HIS A 503 -14.10 -50.67 35.04
CA HIS A 503 -12.88 -51.33 34.57
C HIS A 503 -12.88 -51.37 33.02
N ASN A 504 -12.00 -50.55 32.41
CA ASN A 504 -11.31 -50.70 31.11
C ASN A 504 -11.99 -51.32 29.85
N ILE A 505 -11.83 -50.58 28.72
CA ILE A 505 -11.45 -51.08 27.36
C ILE A 505 -12.59 -51.77 26.55
N PRO A 506 -12.61 -51.76 25.18
CA PRO A 506 -11.55 -51.40 24.22
C PRO A 506 -11.83 -50.32 23.16
N THR A 507 -10.74 -49.77 22.62
CA THR A 507 -10.66 -49.08 21.31
C THR A 507 -10.58 -50.09 20.17
N ALA A 508 -11.42 -49.98 19.13
CA ALA A 508 -11.46 -50.92 18.01
C ALA A 508 -10.54 -50.51 16.83
N GLN A 509 -9.22 -50.37 17.07
CA GLN A 509 -8.25 -50.19 15.97
C GLN A 509 -6.80 -50.60 16.33
N ARG A 510 -6.63 -51.84 16.85
CA ARG A 510 -5.31 -52.50 16.95
C ARG A 510 -5.45 -54.02 17.03
N GLU A 511 -5.70 -54.67 15.90
CA GLU A 511 -5.46 -56.11 15.79
C GLU A 511 -3.93 -56.37 15.69
N ASN A 512 -3.48 -57.48 16.30
CA ASN A 512 -2.12 -58.02 16.20
C ASN A 512 -0.98 -57.20 16.86
N VAL A 513 -1.00 -57.08 18.19
CA VAL A 513 0.22 -57.12 19.02
C VAL A 513 0.00 -58.13 20.15
N MET A 514 0.99 -58.95 20.48
CA MET A 514 0.87 -59.99 21.52
C MET A 514 0.82 -59.37 22.92
N ALA A 515 -0.15 -59.79 23.73
CA ALA A 515 -0.26 -59.40 25.14
C ALA A 515 -0.04 -60.62 26.05
N ASP A 516 0.58 -60.38 27.20
CA ASP A 516 0.63 -61.34 28.31
C ASP A 516 -0.79 -61.58 28.89
N SER A 517 -0.98 -62.71 29.57
CA SER A 517 -2.22 -63.07 30.29
C SER A 517 -2.79 -61.98 31.21
N ASN A 518 -1.95 -61.03 31.67
CA ASN A 518 -2.33 -59.90 32.52
C ASN A 518 -2.53 -58.58 31.75
N ASN A 519 -2.65 -58.63 30.41
CA ASN A 519 -2.96 -57.50 29.52
C ASN A 519 -1.97 -56.31 29.63
N LYS A 520 -0.71 -56.60 29.95
CA LYS A 520 0.39 -55.62 29.98
C LYS A 520 1.15 -55.69 28.65
N LEU A 521 1.50 -54.54 28.06
CA LEU A 521 2.36 -54.52 26.87
C LEU A 521 3.72 -55.16 27.20
N VAL A 522 4.11 -56.16 26.42
CA VAL A 522 5.44 -56.76 26.48
C VAL A 522 6.39 -55.88 25.68
N VAL A 523 7.02 -54.93 26.37
CA VAL A 523 8.12 -54.13 25.81
C VAL A 523 9.35 -55.02 25.73
N LEU A 524 9.84 -55.22 24.51
CA LEU A 524 11.13 -55.83 24.23
C LEU A 524 12.24 -54.79 24.42
N HIS A 525 13.43 -55.25 24.81
CA HIS A 525 14.65 -54.43 24.90
C HIS A 525 15.67 -54.74 23.78
N ASP A 526 15.40 -55.76 22.94
CA ASP A 526 16.20 -56.16 21.78
C ASP A 526 15.49 -55.66 20.50
N CYS A 527 15.65 -54.35 20.27
CA CYS A 527 14.86 -53.55 19.33
C CYS A 527 15.64 -53.11 18.08
N ASP A 528 14.92 -52.58 17.10
CA ASP A 528 15.52 -51.86 15.97
C ASP A 528 16.38 -50.67 16.47
N PRO A 529 17.56 -50.39 15.88
CA PRO A 529 18.44 -49.30 16.30
C PRO A 529 17.83 -47.88 16.25
N GLU A 530 16.72 -47.71 15.54
CA GLU A 530 15.96 -46.45 15.43
C GLU A 530 14.79 -46.34 16.44
N CYS A 531 14.57 -47.36 17.28
CA CYS A 531 13.70 -47.25 18.46
C CYS A 531 14.42 -46.50 19.60
N ASP A 532 13.65 -45.79 20.43
CA ASP A 532 14.16 -45.11 21.62
C ASP A 532 14.24 -46.03 22.87
N GLN A 533 14.59 -45.46 24.03
CA GLN A 533 14.74 -46.20 25.29
C GLN A 533 13.40 -46.70 25.88
N GLN A 534 12.25 -46.27 25.37
CA GLN A 534 10.93 -46.82 25.73
C GLN A 534 10.68 -48.20 25.07
N GLY A 535 11.57 -48.63 24.17
CA GLY A 535 11.62 -49.97 23.62
C GLY A 535 10.64 -50.20 22.46
N CYS A 536 10.28 -51.47 22.25
CA CYS A 536 9.55 -51.91 21.05
C CYS A 536 8.60 -53.07 21.35
N TYR A 537 7.65 -53.28 20.45
CA TYR A 537 6.75 -54.45 20.42
C TYR A 537 7.10 -55.41 19.26
N GLY A 538 8.29 -55.27 18.67
CA GLY A 538 8.82 -56.11 17.61
C GLY A 538 10.17 -55.61 17.08
N LYS A 539 10.75 -56.32 16.11
CA LYS A 539 12.14 -56.13 15.64
C LYS A 539 12.31 -55.20 14.42
N GLY A 540 11.22 -54.68 13.84
CA GLY A 540 11.30 -53.74 12.72
C GLY A 540 11.19 -52.27 13.16
N PRO A 541 11.64 -51.31 12.33
CA PRO A 541 11.53 -49.87 12.63
C PRO A 541 10.08 -49.37 12.63
N THR A 542 9.12 -50.20 12.21
CA THR A 542 7.66 -49.95 12.33
C THR A 542 7.06 -50.43 13.66
N GLN A 543 7.88 -50.98 14.57
CA GLN A 543 7.44 -51.66 15.79
C GLN A 543 8.01 -51.06 17.08
N CYS A 544 8.58 -49.85 17.00
CA CYS A 544 9.03 -49.07 18.14
C CYS A 544 7.86 -48.48 18.94
N VAL A 545 8.02 -48.29 20.25
CA VAL A 545 7.08 -47.53 21.09
C VAL A 545 7.20 -46.03 20.80
N ALA A 546 8.44 -45.52 20.70
CA ALA A 546 8.77 -44.22 20.14
C ALA A 546 10.06 -44.29 19.29
N CYS A 547 10.23 -43.31 18.40
CA CYS A 547 11.39 -43.23 17.51
C CYS A 547 12.53 -42.42 18.14
N LYS A 548 13.76 -42.87 17.91
CA LYS A 548 15.00 -42.27 18.42
C LYS A 548 15.41 -40.98 17.72
N HIS A 549 15.12 -40.88 16.41
CA HIS A 549 15.43 -39.71 15.59
C HIS A 549 14.13 -39.11 15.01
N TYR A 550 13.59 -39.70 13.94
CA TYR A 550 12.38 -39.20 13.29
C TYR A 550 11.37 -40.31 12.98
N ARG A 551 10.11 -39.93 12.81
CA ARG A 551 9.00 -40.81 12.40
C ARG A 551 8.45 -40.40 11.03
N LEU A 552 8.38 -41.35 10.11
CA LEU A 552 7.70 -41.22 8.82
C LEU A 552 6.52 -42.22 8.80
N ASP A 553 5.29 -41.71 8.81
CA ASP A 553 4.04 -42.46 9.04
C ASP A 553 4.06 -43.33 10.31
N ASN A 554 4.43 -44.61 10.19
CA ASN A 554 4.60 -45.56 11.30
C ASN A 554 6.04 -46.10 11.41
N THR A 555 6.98 -45.62 10.59
CA THR A 555 8.37 -46.09 10.52
C THR A 555 9.31 -45.10 11.18
N CYS A 556 10.21 -45.59 12.04
CA CYS A 556 11.31 -44.79 12.56
C CYS A 556 12.46 -44.70 11.53
N VAL A 557 13.00 -43.50 11.33
CA VAL A 557 14.04 -43.21 10.33
C VAL A 557 15.09 -42.24 10.91
N SER A 558 16.35 -42.46 10.55
CA SER A 558 17.48 -41.64 11.04
C SER A 558 17.58 -40.26 10.40
N ARG A 559 16.96 -40.08 9.22
CA ARG A 559 16.75 -38.80 8.53
C ARG A 559 15.45 -38.85 7.73
N CYS A 560 14.80 -37.71 7.55
CA CYS A 560 13.67 -37.60 6.62
C CYS A 560 14.14 -37.74 5.16
N PRO A 561 13.42 -38.47 4.30
CA PRO A 561 13.77 -38.61 2.87
C PRO A 561 13.53 -37.30 2.08
N PRO A 562 14.06 -37.19 0.84
CA PRO A 562 13.73 -36.10 -0.08
C PRO A 562 12.22 -35.86 -0.20
N ARG A 563 11.85 -34.61 -0.48
CA ARG A 563 10.48 -34.06 -0.36
C ARG A 563 9.86 -34.17 1.04
N SER A 564 10.67 -34.35 2.10
CA SER A 564 10.23 -34.17 3.48
C SER A 564 11.30 -33.58 4.39
N PHE A 565 10.87 -32.93 5.48
CA PHE A 565 11.71 -32.29 6.49
C PHE A 565 11.21 -32.67 7.91
N PRO A 566 12.04 -32.61 8.96
CA PRO A 566 11.61 -32.92 10.33
C PRO A 566 10.84 -31.75 10.96
N ASN A 567 9.64 -32.01 11.50
CA ASN A 567 8.92 -31.03 12.31
C ASN A 567 9.41 -31.01 13.77
N GLN A 568 8.98 -30.01 14.55
CA GLN A 568 9.34 -29.83 15.98
C GLN A 568 9.00 -31.05 16.87
N GLY A 569 8.06 -31.90 16.45
CA GLY A 569 7.65 -33.13 17.14
C GLY A 569 8.40 -34.40 16.69
N GLY A 570 9.44 -34.28 15.86
CA GLY A 570 10.20 -35.41 15.35
C GLY A 570 9.49 -36.21 14.26
N VAL A 571 8.48 -35.66 13.59
CA VAL A 571 7.75 -36.30 12.49
C VAL A 571 8.18 -35.69 11.16
N CYS A 572 8.50 -36.53 10.18
CA CYS A 572 8.82 -36.08 8.82
C CYS A 572 7.54 -35.57 8.14
N TRP A 573 7.54 -34.29 7.77
CA TRP A 573 6.44 -33.60 7.07
C TRP A 573 6.83 -33.32 5.62
N PRO A 574 5.89 -33.30 4.67
CA PRO A 574 6.19 -33.05 3.26
C PRO A 574 6.69 -31.63 3.02
N CYS A 575 7.62 -31.49 2.07
CA CYS A 575 8.01 -30.19 1.53
C CYS A 575 6.89 -29.56 0.68
N HIS A 576 6.97 -28.26 0.41
CA HIS A 576 6.19 -27.63 -0.65
C HIS A 576 6.44 -28.33 -2.00
N GLU A 577 5.42 -28.43 -2.87
CA GLU A 577 5.44 -29.29 -4.06
C GLU A 577 6.53 -28.92 -5.11
N SER A 578 6.96 -27.66 -5.13
CA SER A 578 8.04 -27.15 -5.98
C SER A 578 9.46 -27.34 -5.41
N CYS A 579 9.61 -27.78 -4.15
CA CYS A 579 10.90 -28.18 -3.59
C CYS A 579 11.15 -29.69 -3.85
N GLU A 580 12.40 -30.06 -4.13
CA GLU A 580 12.86 -31.47 -4.06
C GLU A 580 13.47 -31.78 -2.68
N THR A 581 14.13 -30.80 -2.07
CA THR A 581 14.55 -30.84 -0.66
C THR A 581 14.24 -29.50 0.00
N CYS A 582 13.94 -29.50 1.30
CA CYS A 582 13.54 -28.31 2.04
C CYS A 582 14.00 -28.37 3.51
N ALA A 583 14.04 -27.21 4.16
CA ALA A 583 14.24 -27.07 5.61
C ALA A 583 12.92 -26.93 6.40
N GLY A 584 11.79 -26.73 5.71
CA GLY A 584 10.48 -26.41 6.28
C GLY A 584 9.35 -26.64 5.28
N ALA A 585 8.10 -26.49 5.74
CA ALA A 585 6.91 -26.65 4.89
C ALA A 585 6.65 -25.46 3.95
N GLY A 586 7.34 -24.33 4.15
CA GLY A 586 7.18 -23.12 3.36
C GLY A 586 7.67 -23.28 1.93
N GLN A 587 7.09 -22.50 1.01
CA GLN A 587 7.61 -22.40 -0.36
C GLN A 587 8.97 -21.66 -0.41
N ASP A 588 9.22 -20.82 0.60
CA ASP A 588 10.48 -20.12 0.92
C ASP A 588 11.49 -21.01 1.67
N SER A 589 11.14 -22.27 1.97
CA SER A 589 12.00 -23.20 2.69
C SER A 589 12.76 -24.18 1.77
N CYS A 590 12.75 -23.98 0.45
CA CYS A 590 13.39 -24.92 -0.48
C CYS A 590 14.93 -24.85 -0.39
N LEU A 591 15.57 -26.01 -0.27
CA LEU A 591 17.02 -26.17 -0.37
C LEU A 591 17.44 -26.55 -1.81
N THR A 592 16.58 -27.29 -2.52
CA THR A 592 16.69 -27.57 -3.96
C THR A 592 15.31 -27.63 -4.61
N CYS A 593 15.21 -27.29 -5.89
CA CYS A 593 13.94 -27.30 -6.62
C CYS A 593 13.59 -28.65 -7.24
N ALA A 594 12.30 -28.91 -7.36
CA ALA A 594 11.74 -29.96 -8.19
C ALA A 594 12.07 -29.72 -9.68
N PRO A 595 12.05 -30.77 -10.54
CA PRO A 595 12.23 -30.62 -11.98
C PRO A 595 11.28 -29.56 -12.59
N ALA A 596 11.76 -28.87 -13.63
CA ALA A 596 11.09 -27.76 -14.29
C ALA A 596 10.78 -26.53 -13.41
N HIS A 597 11.49 -26.36 -12.29
CA HIS A 597 11.45 -25.14 -11.48
C HIS A 597 12.87 -24.54 -11.33
N LEU A 598 12.92 -23.20 -11.33
CA LEU A 598 14.06 -22.34 -11.13
C LEU A 598 14.17 -21.93 -9.66
N TYR A 599 15.39 -21.78 -9.14
CA TYR A 599 15.64 -21.41 -7.76
C TYR A 599 15.92 -19.91 -7.60
N VAL A 600 15.07 -19.18 -6.87
CA VAL A 600 15.31 -17.77 -6.55
C VAL A 600 16.31 -17.67 -5.40
N THR A 601 17.49 -17.11 -5.66
CA THR A 601 18.70 -17.40 -4.86
C THR A 601 18.74 -16.81 -3.45
N ASP A 602 18.00 -15.73 -3.19
CA ASP A 602 17.91 -15.05 -1.89
C ASP A 602 16.56 -15.29 -1.19
N LEU A 603 15.48 -15.52 -1.95
CA LEU A 603 14.16 -15.88 -1.42
C LEU A 603 14.00 -17.38 -1.09
N ALA A 604 14.89 -18.24 -1.62
CA ALA A 604 14.80 -19.71 -1.57
C ALA A 604 13.46 -20.31 -2.06
N VAL A 605 12.76 -19.58 -2.93
CA VAL A 605 11.52 -20.00 -3.57
C VAL A 605 11.82 -20.74 -4.87
N CYS A 606 11.12 -21.84 -5.12
CA CYS A 606 11.12 -22.53 -6.41
C CYS A 606 9.89 -22.14 -7.24
N LEU A 607 10.14 -21.55 -8.42
CA LEU A 607 9.14 -21.01 -9.38
C LEU A 607 9.35 -21.59 -10.79
N GLN A 608 8.38 -21.49 -11.68
CA GLN A 608 8.52 -21.97 -13.08
C GLN A 608 9.07 -20.89 -14.03
N VAL A 609 9.03 -19.62 -13.61
CA VAL A 609 9.54 -18.43 -14.31
C VAL A 609 10.11 -17.50 -13.24
N CYS A 610 11.15 -16.73 -13.56
CA CYS A 610 11.68 -15.73 -12.64
C CYS A 610 10.71 -14.56 -12.43
N PRO A 611 10.61 -13.99 -11.22
CA PRO A 611 9.78 -12.82 -10.95
C PRO A 611 10.45 -11.55 -11.44
N GLU A 612 9.70 -10.45 -11.55
CA GLU A 612 10.24 -9.12 -11.90
C GLU A 612 11.31 -8.68 -10.87
N GLY A 613 12.32 -7.95 -11.34
CA GLY A 613 13.55 -7.67 -10.57
C GLY A 613 14.61 -8.79 -10.59
N TYR A 614 14.41 -9.88 -11.34
CA TYR A 614 15.36 -11.00 -11.48
C TYR A 614 15.51 -11.41 -12.94
N TYR A 615 16.70 -11.87 -13.32
CA TYR A 615 16.94 -12.54 -14.61
C TYR A 615 17.14 -14.05 -14.44
N GLU A 616 16.84 -14.81 -15.49
CA GLU A 616 17.04 -16.26 -15.53
C GLU A 616 18.50 -16.60 -15.89
N ASN A 617 19.21 -17.25 -14.98
CA ASN A 617 20.51 -17.84 -15.26
C ASN A 617 20.34 -19.31 -15.70
N TYR A 618 20.47 -19.54 -17.01
CA TYR A 618 20.24 -20.85 -17.63
C TYR A 618 21.24 -21.94 -17.19
N ASP A 619 22.50 -21.57 -16.91
CA ASP A 619 23.55 -22.52 -16.52
C ASP A 619 23.24 -23.21 -15.19
N ASN A 620 22.83 -22.42 -14.19
CA ASN A 620 22.55 -22.91 -12.83
C ASN A 620 21.07 -23.15 -12.54
N ARG A 621 20.16 -22.77 -13.45
CA ARG A 621 18.70 -22.79 -13.25
C ARG A 621 18.25 -21.94 -12.05
N THR A 622 18.85 -20.76 -11.93
CA THR A 622 18.63 -19.84 -10.81
C THR A 622 18.08 -18.50 -11.29
N CYS A 623 17.15 -17.93 -10.54
CA CYS A 623 16.74 -16.53 -10.70
C CYS A 623 17.64 -15.66 -9.82
N VAL A 624 18.37 -14.73 -10.44
CA VAL A 624 19.36 -13.88 -9.78
C VAL A 624 18.86 -12.42 -9.80
N PRO A 625 18.86 -11.71 -8.67
CA PRO A 625 18.34 -10.34 -8.62
C PRO A 625 19.18 -9.36 -9.45
N CYS A 626 18.52 -8.36 -10.00
CA CYS A 626 19.12 -7.27 -10.76
C CYS A 626 20.00 -6.35 -9.88
N GLU A 627 20.82 -5.51 -10.51
CA GLU A 627 21.51 -4.41 -9.81
C GLU A 627 20.48 -3.40 -9.27
N ALA A 628 20.77 -2.77 -8.14
CA ALA A 628 19.88 -1.78 -7.55
C ALA A 628 19.62 -0.61 -8.51
N ASN A 629 18.40 -0.05 -8.47
CA ASN A 629 17.83 0.92 -9.42
C ASN A 629 17.24 0.31 -10.72
N CYS A 630 17.33 -1.00 -10.93
CA CYS A 630 16.81 -1.67 -12.13
C CYS A 630 15.61 -2.57 -11.83
N ALA A 631 14.43 -2.16 -12.30
CA ALA A 631 13.18 -2.91 -12.18
C ALA A 631 13.17 -4.21 -13.03
N SER A 632 13.93 -4.25 -14.13
CA SER A 632 14.21 -5.49 -14.86
C SER A 632 15.61 -5.47 -15.50
N CYS A 633 16.18 -6.66 -15.68
CA CYS A 633 17.48 -6.89 -16.29
C CYS A 633 17.47 -8.20 -17.11
N GLN A 634 18.44 -8.34 -18.01
CA GLN A 634 18.59 -9.51 -18.89
C GLN A 634 20.05 -9.97 -18.91
N ASP A 635 20.28 -11.30 -18.94
CA ASP A 635 21.59 -11.98 -19.04
C ASP A 635 22.58 -11.76 -17.86
N ARG A 636 22.53 -10.59 -17.20
CA ARG A 636 23.37 -10.19 -16.05
C ARG A 636 22.62 -9.19 -15.15
N PRO A 637 23.01 -9.02 -13.86
CA PRO A 637 22.39 -8.04 -12.98
C PRO A 637 22.54 -6.59 -13.48
N ASP A 638 23.68 -6.29 -14.11
CA ASP A 638 24.14 -4.95 -14.47
C ASP A 638 23.71 -4.47 -15.88
N TYR A 639 22.92 -5.29 -16.58
CA TYR A 639 22.37 -5.00 -17.91
C TYR A 639 20.84 -4.85 -17.82
N CYS A 640 20.40 -3.61 -17.62
CA CYS A 640 19.02 -3.30 -17.28
C CYS A 640 18.15 -3.08 -18.52
N THR A 641 16.92 -3.59 -18.46
CA THR A 641 15.88 -3.48 -19.49
C THR A 641 14.75 -2.53 -19.08
N SER A 642 14.60 -2.24 -17.78
CA SER A 642 13.83 -1.11 -17.26
C SER A 642 14.38 -0.63 -15.92
N CYS A 643 14.16 0.65 -15.62
CA CYS A 643 14.62 1.29 -14.39
C CYS A 643 13.51 1.42 -13.35
N ASP A 644 13.90 1.53 -12.08
CA ASP A 644 12.98 1.88 -10.99
C ASP A 644 12.36 3.28 -11.20
N HIS A 645 11.18 3.51 -10.62
CA HIS A 645 10.35 4.68 -10.90
C HIS A 645 11.09 6.03 -10.81
N HIS A 646 10.91 6.84 -11.86
CA HIS A 646 11.50 8.18 -12.04
C HIS A 646 13.02 8.20 -12.25
N LEU A 647 13.63 7.08 -12.62
CA LEU A 647 14.99 7.02 -13.16
C LEU A 647 14.97 6.85 -14.67
N VAL A 648 16.00 7.37 -15.34
CA VAL A 648 16.13 7.36 -16.80
C VAL A 648 17.18 6.34 -17.25
N MET A 649 16.90 5.63 -18.34
CA MET A 649 17.79 4.62 -18.89
C MET A 649 18.74 5.20 -19.95
N HIS A 650 20.02 4.87 -19.83
CA HIS A 650 21.05 5.16 -20.83
C HIS A 650 22.07 4.00 -20.84
N GLU A 651 22.39 3.48 -22.02
CA GLU A 651 23.34 2.35 -22.20
C GLU A 651 23.10 1.16 -21.25
N HIS A 652 21.83 0.75 -21.10
CA HIS A 652 21.39 -0.34 -20.20
C HIS A 652 21.67 -0.12 -18.70
N ARG A 653 21.89 1.13 -18.27
CA ARG A 653 22.05 1.52 -16.87
C ARG A 653 21.10 2.66 -16.50
N CYS A 654 20.77 2.74 -15.21
CA CYS A 654 19.75 3.65 -14.69
C CYS A 654 20.39 4.84 -13.96
N TYR A 655 19.95 6.05 -14.30
CA TYR A 655 20.51 7.31 -13.83
C TYR A 655 19.43 8.23 -13.25
N ALA A 656 19.83 9.13 -12.34
CA ALA A 656 18.94 10.11 -11.73
C ALA A 656 18.48 11.23 -12.68
N ALA A 657 19.23 11.45 -13.77
CA ALA A 657 18.96 12.40 -14.84
C ALA A 657 19.80 12.06 -16.07
N CYS A 658 19.40 12.53 -17.25
CA CYS A 658 20.09 12.19 -18.50
C CYS A 658 21.49 12.86 -18.62
N PRO A 659 22.51 12.16 -19.17
CA PRO A 659 23.85 12.70 -19.37
C PRO A 659 23.93 13.95 -20.27
N LYS A 660 25.05 14.69 -20.16
CA LYS A 660 25.29 15.92 -20.93
C LYS A 660 25.22 15.66 -22.44
N ASN A 661 24.58 16.57 -23.18
CA ASN A 661 24.21 16.44 -24.60
C ASN A 661 23.06 15.46 -24.92
N THR A 662 22.42 14.85 -23.93
CA THR A 662 21.21 14.04 -24.12
C THR A 662 19.98 14.69 -23.46
N TYR A 663 18.79 14.23 -23.82
CA TYR A 663 17.50 14.63 -23.24
C TYR A 663 16.64 13.40 -22.93
N GLU A 664 15.73 13.56 -21.97
CA GLU A 664 14.76 12.53 -21.54
C GLU A 664 13.60 12.42 -22.54
N THR A 665 13.32 11.21 -23.03
CA THR A 665 12.16 10.91 -23.88
C THR A 665 10.91 10.58 -23.05
N GLU A 666 9.74 10.55 -23.71
CA GLU A 666 8.47 10.14 -23.06
C GLU A 666 8.49 8.69 -22.52
N ASP A 667 9.45 7.87 -23.00
CA ASP A 667 9.71 6.49 -22.57
C ASP A 667 10.80 6.38 -21.48
N TYR A 668 11.15 7.48 -20.79
CA TYR A 668 12.22 7.54 -19.77
C TYR A 668 13.60 7.05 -20.25
N ASN A 669 13.91 7.23 -21.54
CA ASN A 669 15.22 6.93 -22.12
C ASN A 669 15.98 8.22 -22.43
N CYS A 670 17.31 8.18 -22.45
CA CYS A 670 18.15 9.33 -22.81
C CYS A 670 18.58 9.28 -24.28
N ALA A 671 18.16 10.27 -25.07
CA ALA A 671 18.43 10.39 -26.50
C ALA A 671 19.28 11.64 -26.83
N ASP A 672 20.05 11.63 -27.92
CA ASP A 672 20.97 12.71 -28.27
C ASP A 672 20.30 14.03 -28.69
N CYS A 673 20.87 15.15 -28.22
CA CYS A 673 20.58 16.48 -28.73
C CYS A 673 21.25 16.74 -30.08
N HIS A 674 20.68 17.67 -30.85
CA HIS A 674 21.27 18.11 -32.11
C HIS A 674 22.71 18.65 -31.94
N PRO A 675 23.69 18.31 -32.81
CA PRO A 675 25.12 18.60 -32.57
C PRO A 675 25.54 20.07 -32.46
N SER A 676 24.67 21.05 -32.74
CA SER A 676 24.91 22.47 -32.48
C SER A 676 24.62 22.89 -31.03
N CYS A 677 24.06 21.99 -30.23
CA CYS A 677 23.41 22.28 -28.96
C CYS A 677 24.05 21.52 -27.80
N ALA A 678 24.12 22.16 -26.64
CA ALA A 678 24.64 21.58 -25.40
C ALA A 678 23.52 20.89 -24.59
N THR A 679 22.31 21.45 -24.64
CA THR A 679 21.08 20.89 -24.05
C THR A 679 19.87 21.21 -24.93
N CYS A 680 18.83 20.37 -24.87
CA CYS A 680 17.67 20.42 -25.75
C CYS A 680 16.42 19.83 -25.08
N ASN A 681 15.25 19.97 -25.72
CA ASN A 681 14.02 19.22 -25.40
C ASN A 681 13.58 18.29 -26.56
N GLY A 682 14.54 17.91 -27.41
CA GLY A 682 14.32 17.09 -28.60
C GLY A 682 15.52 17.11 -29.55
N SER A 683 15.57 16.13 -30.46
CA SER A 683 16.68 15.94 -31.39
C SER A 683 16.70 16.89 -32.60
N SER A 684 15.68 17.74 -32.78
CA SER A 684 15.68 18.77 -33.83
C SER A 684 16.67 19.91 -33.55
N GLU A 685 17.25 20.48 -34.62
CA GLU A 685 18.01 21.74 -34.53
C GLU A 685 17.18 22.91 -33.95
N SER A 686 15.84 22.84 -34.03
CA SER A 686 14.90 23.83 -33.49
C SER A 686 14.40 23.54 -32.07
N GLN A 687 14.96 22.55 -31.38
CA GLN A 687 14.56 22.13 -30.03
C GLN A 687 15.66 22.40 -28.99
N CYS A 688 16.54 23.35 -29.27
CA CYS A 688 17.73 23.61 -28.47
C CYS A 688 17.49 24.66 -27.39
N ILE A 689 17.98 24.35 -26.20
CA ILE A 689 17.83 25.17 -24.99
C ILE A 689 19.12 25.94 -24.75
N LEU A 690 20.26 25.26 -24.70
CA LEU A 690 21.58 25.88 -24.60
C LEU A 690 22.43 25.51 -25.81
N CYS A 691 23.15 26.49 -26.34
CA CYS A 691 24.04 26.31 -27.48
C CYS A 691 25.44 25.89 -27.05
N ARG A 692 26.15 25.15 -27.91
CA ARG A 692 27.58 24.88 -27.69
C ARG A 692 28.39 26.18 -27.82
N ALA A 693 29.54 26.23 -27.15
CA ALA A 693 30.39 27.42 -27.11
C ALA A 693 30.70 27.97 -28.52
N GLY A 694 30.64 29.30 -28.66
CA GLY A 694 30.83 29.98 -29.95
C GLY A 694 29.57 30.11 -30.83
N ARG A 695 28.41 29.62 -30.37
CA ARG A 695 27.10 29.82 -31.03
C ARG A 695 26.17 30.72 -30.22
N PHE A 696 25.12 31.22 -30.89
CA PHE A 696 24.10 32.10 -30.32
C PHE A 696 22.70 31.48 -30.47
N ALA A 697 21.90 31.54 -29.42
CA ALA A 697 20.51 31.09 -29.40
C ALA A 697 19.58 32.09 -30.13
N HIS A 698 18.75 31.56 -31.03
CA HIS A 698 17.72 32.32 -31.74
C HIS A 698 16.57 31.37 -32.12
N GLU A 699 15.35 31.67 -31.65
CA GLU A 699 14.12 30.88 -31.93
C GLU A 699 14.26 29.35 -31.76
N GLY A 700 14.96 28.91 -30.70
CA GLY A 700 15.21 27.50 -30.41
C GLY A 700 16.31 26.84 -31.24
N ARG A 701 17.02 27.61 -32.09
CA ARG A 701 18.17 27.16 -32.91
C ARG A 701 19.48 27.78 -32.42
N CYS A 702 20.59 27.11 -32.72
CA CYS A 702 21.94 27.52 -32.30
C CYS A 702 22.81 27.90 -33.49
N LEU A 703 22.84 29.20 -33.81
CA LEU A 703 23.46 29.77 -35.00
C LEU A 703 24.94 30.18 -34.75
N ASN A 704 25.77 30.15 -35.79
CA ASN A 704 27.16 30.64 -35.71
C ASN A 704 27.24 32.18 -35.75
N ALA A 705 26.23 32.83 -36.35
CA ALA A 705 26.06 34.28 -36.43
C ALA A 705 24.56 34.60 -36.39
N CYS A 706 24.21 35.78 -35.90
CA CYS A 706 22.82 36.25 -35.84
C CYS A 706 22.35 36.76 -37.21
N PRO A 707 21.03 36.68 -37.52
CA PRO A 707 20.47 37.26 -38.75
C PRO A 707 20.44 38.80 -38.70
N ASP A 708 20.22 39.42 -39.86
CA ASP A 708 19.99 40.87 -39.96
C ASP A 708 18.85 41.31 -39.02
N GLY A 709 18.97 42.52 -38.47
CA GLY A 709 18.11 43.00 -37.37
C GLY A 709 18.49 42.48 -35.98
N TYR A 710 19.52 41.62 -35.84
CA TYR A 710 20.00 41.09 -34.56
C TYR A 710 21.54 41.13 -34.45
N TYR A 711 22.05 41.14 -33.21
CA TYR A 711 23.47 41.00 -32.89
C TYR A 711 23.70 39.96 -31.78
N GLY A 712 24.87 39.32 -31.76
CA GLY A 712 25.18 38.24 -30.82
C GLY A 712 25.78 38.76 -29.51
N ASP A 713 25.08 38.62 -28.38
CA ASP A 713 25.62 38.96 -27.07
C ASP A 713 26.52 37.82 -26.56
N LYS A 714 27.82 38.13 -26.39
CA LYS A 714 28.86 37.16 -25.96
C LYS A 714 28.78 36.73 -24.50
N LYS A 715 27.95 37.37 -23.66
CA LYS A 715 27.73 37.01 -22.24
C LYS A 715 26.44 36.22 -22.05
N ARG A 716 25.41 36.49 -22.85
CA ARG A 716 24.14 35.75 -22.85
C ARG A 716 24.13 34.53 -23.79
N HIS A 717 25.01 34.51 -24.79
CA HIS A 717 24.99 33.53 -25.88
C HIS A 717 23.64 33.48 -26.63
N GLU A 718 22.97 34.63 -26.78
CA GLU A 718 21.70 34.79 -27.51
C GLU A 718 21.80 35.91 -28.57
N CYS A 719 20.94 35.85 -29.58
CA CYS A 719 20.78 36.92 -30.57
C CYS A 719 19.78 37.97 -30.06
N ILE A 720 20.27 39.17 -29.74
CA ILE A 720 19.49 40.31 -29.26
C ILE A 720 19.11 41.20 -30.46
N ALA A 721 17.87 41.69 -30.49
CA ALA A 721 17.39 42.57 -31.55
C ALA A 721 18.13 43.92 -31.56
N CYS A 722 18.28 44.51 -32.75
CA CYS A 722 18.84 45.85 -32.93
C CYS A 722 17.88 46.96 -32.44
N PRO A 723 18.39 48.19 -32.18
CA PRO A 723 17.56 49.34 -31.85
C PRO A 723 16.45 49.62 -32.88
N HIS A 724 15.35 50.25 -32.45
CA HIS A 724 14.26 50.58 -33.37
C HIS A 724 14.75 51.49 -34.53
N GLY A 725 14.20 51.25 -35.73
CA GLY A 725 14.65 51.89 -36.97
C GLY A 725 15.95 51.35 -37.58
N CYS A 726 16.64 50.40 -36.92
CA CYS A 726 17.95 49.87 -37.33
C CYS A 726 17.86 48.50 -38.03
N ALA A 727 18.34 48.43 -39.27
CA ALA A 727 18.39 47.21 -40.07
C ALA A 727 19.60 46.31 -39.74
N THR A 728 20.77 46.87 -39.42
CA THR A 728 21.93 46.10 -38.94
C THR A 728 22.68 46.86 -37.83
N CYS A 729 23.13 46.16 -36.80
CA CYS A 729 23.86 46.74 -35.66
C CYS A 729 25.00 45.82 -35.22
N GLY A 730 26.08 46.40 -34.67
CA GLY A 730 27.23 45.63 -34.18
C GLY A 730 27.11 45.26 -32.70
N ASN A 731 26.99 46.28 -31.85
CA ASN A 731 27.04 46.16 -30.39
C ASN A 731 25.91 46.97 -29.73
N GLY A 732 24.64 46.56 -29.86
CA GLY A 732 23.48 46.97 -29.05
C GLY A 732 23.04 48.46 -29.03
N ALA A 733 23.94 49.41 -28.82
CA ALA A 733 23.67 50.84 -28.70
C ALA A 733 23.98 51.64 -29.98
N VAL A 734 24.72 51.05 -30.94
CA VAL A 734 25.14 51.71 -32.19
C VAL A 734 24.58 50.94 -33.39
N CYS A 735 23.82 51.66 -34.22
CA CYS A 735 23.33 51.16 -35.49
C CYS A 735 24.40 51.31 -36.60
N LEU A 736 24.39 50.39 -37.57
CA LEU A 736 25.28 50.41 -38.76
C LEU A 736 24.50 50.81 -40.02
N THR A 737 23.28 50.31 -40.21
CA THR A 737 22.37 50.72 -41.30
C THR A 737 20.93 50.88 -40.80
N CYS A 738 20.24 51.94 -41.24
CA CYS A 738 18.83 52.17 -40.90
C CYS A 738 17.89 51.51 -41.92
N HIS A 739 16.62 51.28 -41.52
CA HIS A 739 15.56 50.85 -42.44
C HIS A 739 15.18 51.95 -43.45
N GLU A 740 14.46 51.57 -44.51
CA GLU A 740 13.92 52.52 -45.49
C GLU A 740 13.00 53.55 -44.80
N ASN A 741 13.12 54.82 -45.22
CA ASN A 741 12.52 56.01 -44.58
C ASN A 741 13.10 56.43 -43.21
N TRP A 742 14.25 55.89 -42.80
CA TRP A 742 14.99 56.33 -41.60
C TRP A 742 16.37 56.87 -41.96
N THR A 743 16.86 57.85 -41.19
CA THR A 743 18.22 58.42 -41.31
C THR A 743 18.98 58.31 -39.99
N MET A 744 20.31 58.16 -40.08
CA MET A 744 21.17 58.02 -38.89
C MET A 744 21.57 59.40 -38.34
N ASN A 745 21.34 59.61 -37.04
CA ASN A 745 21.76 60.83 -36.34
C ASN A 745 23.23 60.77 -35.88
N ARG A 746 23.77 61.91 -35.42
CA ARG A 746 25.17 62.05 -34.96
C ARG A 746 25.53 61.20 -33.72
N LYS A 747 24.54 60.56 -33.08
CA LYS A 747 24.72 59.66 -31.91
C LYS A 747 24.62 58.17 -32.31
N GLY A 748 24.58 57.84 -33.60
CA GLY A 748 24.54 56.44 -34.09
C GLY A 748 23.18 55.75 -33.94
N LYS A 749 22.09 56.51 -33.73
CA LYS A 749 20.71 56.03 -33.69
C LYS A 749 19.96 56.42 -34.97
N CYS A 750 19.00 55.61 -35.39
CA CYS A 750 18.10 55.94 -36.50
C CYS A 750 16.94 56.82 -36.02
N ILE A 751 16.52 57.77 -36.86
CA ILE A 751 15.34 58.63 -36.68
C ILE A 751 14.50 58.61 -37.97
N ALA A 752 13.19 58.80 -37.87
CA ALA A 752 12.29 58.80 -39.02
C ALA A 752 12.49 60.05 -39.91
N ASN A 753 12.41 59.88 -41.23
CA ASN A 753 12.60 60.96 -42.18
C ASN A 753 11.50 62.03 -42.06
N GLY A 754 11.91 63.25 -41.72
CA GLY A 754 11.03 64.41 -41.54
C GLY A 754 11.22 65.10 -40.19
N ASN A 755 11.61 64.37 -39.15
CA ASN A 755 11.67 64.87 -37.76
C ASN A 755 12.77 65.92 -37.47
N ASN A 756 13.58 66.31 -38.46
CA ASN A 756 14.65 67.32 -38.30
C ASN A 756 14.13 68.75 -38.01
N ASN A 757 12.81 68.98 -38.12
CA ASN A 757 12.15 70.27 -37.86
C ASN A 757 11.19 70.25 -36.66
N CYS A 758 11.01 69.10 -35.98
CA CYS A 758 10.14 68.95 -34.81
C CYS A 758 10.96 68.85 -33.53
N ASP A 759 10.36 69.16 -32.37
CA ASP A 759 11.03 68.97 -31.09
C ASP A 759 11.20 67.46 -30.76
N GLU A 760 12.08 67.08 -29.83
CA GLU A 760 12.27 65.67 -29.46
C GLU A 760 10.97 65.06 -28.87
N SER A 761 10.08 65.90 -28.33
CA SER A 761 8.74 65.53 -27.81
C SER A 761 7.59 65.54 -28.85
N GLU A 762 7.92 65.64 -30.15
CA GLU A 762 6.96 65.69 -31.25
C GLU A 762 7.29 64.70 -32.37
N TYR A 763 6.26 64.17 -33.03
CA TYR A 763 6.35 63.34 -34.24
C TYR A 763 5.86 64.11 -35.47
N PHE A 764 6.49 63.86 -36.63
CA PHE A 764 6.17 64.50 -37.89
C PHE A 764 5.10 63.73 -38.68
N GLU A 765 3.93 64.35 -38.92
CA GLU A 765 2.84 63.79 -39.72
C GLU A 765 2.21 64.87 -40.62
N ASN A 766 1.83 64.52 -41.86
CA ASN A 766 1.12 65.42 -42.78
C ASN A 766 1.74 66.83 -42.95
N GLY A 767 3.08 66.92 -42.86
CA GLY A 767 3.83 68.18 -42.98
C GLY A 767 3.87 69.05 -41.71
N HIS A 768 3.34 68.56 -40.59
CA HIS A 768 3.25 69.26 -39.31
C HIS A 768 3.86 68.43 -38.19
N CYS A 769 4.26 69.10 -37.10
CA CYS A 769 4.71 68.44 -35.88
C CYS A 769 3.51 68.28 -34.93
N HIS A 770 3.40 67.11 -34.31
CA HIS A 770 2.33 66.76 -33.37
C HIS A 770 2.92 66.19 -32.08
N PRO A 771 2.39 66.54 -30.90
CA PRO A 771 2.95 66.09 -29.62
C PRO A 771 2.81 64.58 -29.43
N CYS A 772 3.81 63.98 -28.81
CA CYS A 772 3.80 62.57 -28.43
C CYS A 772 2.68 62.19 -27.46
N HIS A 773 2.37 60.89 -27.38
CA HIS A 773 1.47 60.36 -26.34
C HIS A 773 1.99 60.71 -24.94
N SER A 774 1.10 61.02 -23.99
CA SER A 774 1.43 61.63 -22.68
C SER A 774 2.24 60.75 -21.72
N THR A 775 2.54 59.50 -22.10
CA THR A 775 3.46 58.59 -21.38
C THR A 775 4.86 58.56 -21.98
N CYS A 776 5.01 58.93 -23.26
CA CYS A 776 6.29 59.09 -23.92
C CYS A 776 6.91 60.45 -23.56
N GLU A 777 8.24 60.52 -23.53
CA GLU A 777 8.99 61.78 -23.57
C GLU A 777 9.42 62.11 -25.01
N THR A 778 9.79 61.09 -25.78
CA THR A 778 10.07 61.16 -27.23
C THR A 778 9.38 59.97 -27.93
N CYS A 779 8.99 60.11 -29.21
CA CYS A 779 8.19 59.10 -29.91
C CYS A 779 8.42 59.09 -31.44
N THR A 780 7.78 58.13 -32.13
CA THR A 780 7.72 58.04 -33.60
C THR A 780 6.30 58.10 -34.17
N GLY A 781 5.28 58.24 -33.31
CA GLY A 781 3.87 58.26 -33.69
C GLY A 781 2.95 58.63 -32.52
N PRO A 782 1.63 58.73 -32.76
CA PRO A 782 0.67 59.25 -31.79
C PRO A 782 0.30 58.29 -30.65
N THR A 783 0.66 57.00 -30.72
CA THR A 783 0.14 55.99 -29.78
C THR A 783 1.08 55.70 -28.61
N GLU A 784 0.51 55.13 -27.54
CA GLU A 784 1.24 54.66 -26.34
C GLU A 784 2.26 53.52 -26.61
N ASN A 785 2.30 52.99 -27.85
CA ASN A 785 3.17 51.91 -28.29
C ASN A 785 4.21 52.36 -29.34
N GLU A 786 4.40 53.68 -29.50
CA GLU A 786 5.37 54.30 -30.42
C GLU A 786 6.37 55.23 -29.69
N CYS A 787 6.59 55.01 -28.39
CA CYS A 787 7.56 55.75 -27.57
C CYS A 787 9.01 55.33 -27.87
N LEU A 788 9.92 56.31 -27.91
CA LEU A 788 11.38 56.12 -27.97
C LEU A 788 12.07 56.37 -26.60
N THR A 789 11.53 57.27 -25.79
CA THR A 789 11.86 57.45 -24.35
C THR A 789 10.58 57.75 -23.56
N CYS A 790 10.66 57.68 -22.23
CA CYS A 790 9.50 57.75 -21.35
C CYS A 790 9.57 58.95 -20.41
N ALA A 791 8.41 59.52 -20.09
CA ALA A 791 8.31 60.57 -19.09
C ALA A 791 8.87 60.12 -17.74
N SER A 792 9.44 61.06 -16.97
CA SER A 792 10.13 60.75 -15.71
C SER A 792 9.25 59.93 -14.75
N SER A 793 9.87 58.92 -14.11
CA SER A 793 9.25 57.83 -13.33
C SER A 793 8.61 56.66 -14.11
N LEU A 794 8.58 56.68 -15.44
CA LEU A 794 8.22 55.51 -16.26
C LEU A 794 9.46 54.82 -16.87
N LEU A 795 9.32 53.53 -17.17
CA LEU A 795 10.33 52.65 -17.75
C LEU A 795 9.98 52.31 -19.21
N LEU A 796 10.95 52.30 -20.11
CA LEU A 796 10.73 51.90 -21.50
C LEU A 796 10.76 50.36 -21.63
N GLN A 797 9.67 49.76 -22.12
CA GLN A 797 9.60 48.34 -22.46
C GLN A 797 9.25 48.18 -23.95
N GLY A 798 10.26 47.94 -24.78
CA GLY A 798 10.10 47.94 -26.24
C GLY A 798 9.85 49.35 -26.76
N GLN A 799 8.61 49.64 -27.18
CA GLN A 799 8.17 50.96 -27.66
C GLN A 799 7.03 51.55 -26.81
N ARG A 800 6.79 51.02 -25.59
CA ARG A 800 5.78 51.54 -24.66
C ARG A 800 6.38 51.89 -23.31
N CYS A 801 5.73 52.77 -22.58
CA CYS A 801 6.18 53.23 -21.26
C CYS A 801 5.32 52.63 -20.14
N VAL A 802 5.97 52.01 -19.15
CA VAL A 802 5.34 51.26 -18.06
C VAL A 802 5.82 51.73 -16.69
N ASN A 803 5.04 51.52 -15.64
CA ASN A 803 5.41 51.86 -14.26
C ASN A 803 6.24 50.75 -13.57
N VAL A 804 6.06 49.49 -13.99
CA VAL A 804 6.82 48.32 -13.58
C VAL A 804 6.99 47.43 -14.82
N CYS A 805 8.11 46.73 -14.95
CA CYS A 805 8.33 45.80 -16.05
C CYS A 805 7.40 44.57 -15.96
N ASP A 806 6.93 44.07 -17.11
CA ASP A 806 6.17 42.82 -17.18
C ASP A 806 7.02 41.59 -16.80
N GLU A 807 6.36 40.45 -16.60
CA GLU A 807 7.02 39.14 -16.56
C GLU A 807 7.88 38.91 -17.82
N GLY A 808 9.03 38.25 -17.64
CA GLY A 808 10.06 38.12 -18.68
C GLY A 808 10.99 39.34 -18.83
N TYR A 809 10.86 40.38 -18.01
CA TYR A 809 11.73 41.56 -18.02
C TYR A 809 12.22 41.94 -16.60
N TYR A 810 13.36 42.62 -16.53
CA TYR A 810 13.92 43.23 -15.32
C TYR A 810 14.26 44.71 -15.55
N MET A 811 14.32 45.49 -14.48
CA MET A 811 14.69 46.91 -14.56
C MET A 811 16.22 47.06 -14.76
N GLU A 812 16.64 47.72 -15.84
CA GLU A 812 18.02 48.12 -16.09
C GLU A 812 18.05 49.59 -16.52
N VAL A 813 18.32 50.48 -15.56
CA VAL A 813 18.56 51.94 -15.74
C VAL A 813 17.50 52.63 -16.63
N GLY A 814 16.26 52.69 -16.15
CA GLY A 814 15.15 53.36 -16.86
C GLY A 814 14.53 52.56 -18.01
N VAL A 815 15.06 51.37 -18.32
CA VAL A 815 14.58 50.47 -19.37
C VAL A 815 14.20 49.12 -18.75
N CYS A 816 13.18 48.47 -19.30
CA CYS A 816 12.85 47.08 -19.00
C CYS A 816 13.61 46.16 -19.96
N ALA A 817 14.72 45.61 -19.49
CA ALA A 817 15.54 44.67 -20.24
C ALA A 817 14.95 43.27 -20.17
N LYS A 818 14.87 42.56 -21.31
CA LYS A 818 14.34 41.19 -21.35
C LYS A 818 15.25 40.23 -20.59
N CYS A 819 14.70 39.28 -19.84
CA CYS A 819 15.43 38.16 -19.25
C CYS A 819 16.12 37.30 -20.32
N LEU A 820 17.13 36.53 -19.91
CA LEU A 820 17.73 35.46 -20.73
C LEU A 820 16.65 34.48 -21.21
N HIS A 821 16.75 33.95 -22.43
CA HIS A 821 15.71 33.11 -23.03
C HIS A 821 15.32 31.85 -22.22
N THR A 822 16.17 31.36 -21.31
CA THR A 822 15.86 30.24 -20.39
C THR A 822 14.94 30.61 -19.23
N CYS A 823 14.64 31.91 -19.03
CA CYS A 823 13.97 32.45 -17.85
C CYS A 823 12.57 33.01 -18.17
N THR A 824 11.63 32.77 -17.25
CA THR A 824 10.30 33.42 -17.22
C THR A 824 10.28 34.63 -16.28
N GLN A 825 11.09 34.61 -15.22
CA GLN A 825 11.32 35.77 -14.35
C GLN A 825 12.80 35.85 -13.94
N CYS A 826 13.33 37.06 -13.81
CA CYS A 826 14.70 37.32 -13.38
C CYS A 826 14.81 38.65 -12.64
N VAL A 827 15.82 38.80 -11.78
CA VAL A 827 16.12 40.04 -11.04
C VAL A 827 17.32 40.81 -11.59
N SER A 828 18.11 40.17 -12.45
CA SER A 828 19.17 40.81 -13.22
C SER A 828 19.47 40.04 -14.49
N ARG A 829 20.35 40.60 -15.34
CA ARG A 829 20.82 40.01 -16.60
C ARG A 829 21.17 38.51 -16.55
N MET A 830 21.69 38.04 -15.42
CA MET A 830 22.21 36.68 -15.24
C MET A 830 21.67 35.98 -13.98
N ASN A 831 20.73 36.59 -13.24
CA ASN A 831 20.16 36.01 -12.02
C ASN A 831 18.64 35.81 -12.18
N CYS A 832 18.29 34.55 -12.44
CA CYS A 832 16.95 34.06 -12.71
C CYS A 832 16.21 33.71 -11.42
N THR A 833 14.89 33.94 -11.39
CA THR A 833 14.01 33.58 -10.26
C THR A 833 12.90 32.60 -10.64
N ALA A 834 12.59 32.47 -11.93
CA ALA A 834 11.74 31.40 -12.46
C ALA A 834 12.20 31.01 -13.87
N CYS A 835 12.30 29.70 -14.12
CA CYS A 835 12.75 29.16 -15.40
C CYS A 835 11.60 28.95 -16.40
N MET A 836 11.93 28.67 -17.66
CA MET A 836 10.96 28.08 -18.58
C MET A 836 10.56 26.65 -18.16
N LYS A 837 9.35 26.23 -18.52
CA LYS A 837 8.82 24.90 -18.22
C LYS A 837 9.75 23.81 -18.80
N GLY A 838 10.19 22.89 -17.94
CA GLY A 838 11.17 21.85 -18.29
C GLY A 838 12.61 22.17 -17.88
N LEU A 839 12.84 23.28 -17.18
CA LEU A 839 14.14 23.65 -16.60
C LEU A 839 14.06 23.76 -15.08
N GLN A 840 15.20 23.47 -14.45
CA GLN A 840 15.43 23.46 -13.01
C GLN A 840 16.24 24.69 -12.60
N LEU A 841 15.76 25.44 -11.61
CA LEU A 841 16.49 26.58 -11.06
C LEU A 841 17.54 26.11 -10.03
N GLN A 842 18.80 26.48 -10.25
CA GLN A 842 19.91 26.24 -9.33
C GLN A 842 20.77 27.51 -9.21
N SER A 843 20.86 28.08 -8.00
CA SER A 843 21.74 29.23 -7.71
C SER A 843 21.57 30.47 -8.61
N GLY A 844 20.36 30.70 -9.15
CA GLY A 844 20.08 31.82 -10.07
C GLY A 844 20.24 31.47 -11.57
N GLU A 845 20.60 30.23 -11.91
CA GLU A 845 20.74 29.73 -13.27
C GLU A 845 19.69 28.65 -13.58
N CYS A 846 19.21 28.59 -14.83
CA CYS A 846 18.27 27.56 -15.29
C CYS A 846 18.99 26.46 -16.04
N ARG A 847 18.90 25.23 -15.53
CA ARG A 847 19.59 24.03 -16.03
C ARG A 847 18.58 22.99 -16.48
N THR A 848 18.91 22.15 -17.45
CA THR A 848 18.03 21.01 -17.84
C THR A 848 18.03 19.92 -16.78
N THR A 849 19.21 19.63 -16.22
CA THR A 849 19.41 18.65 -15.16
C THR A 849 20.11 19.32 -13.97
N CYS A 850 19.84 18.84 -12.76
CA CYS A 850 20.54 19.32 -11.57
C CYS A 850 21.99 18.82 -11.54
N ALA A 851 22.89 19.60 -10.96
CA ALA A 851 24.27 19.15 -10.75
C ALA A 851 24.36 17.96 -9.77
N ASP A 852 25.41 17.17 -9.87
CA ASP A 852 25.66 16.02 -8.99
C ASP A 852 25.60 16.42 -7.51
N GLY A 853 25.05 15.55 -6.66
CA GLY A 853 24.67 15.89 -5.29
C GLY A 853 23.38 16.70 -5.13
N TYR A 854 22.59 16.89 -6.20
CA TYR A 854 21.26 17.53 -6.18
C TYR A 854 20.22 16.76 -7.00
N TYR A 855 18.94 16.88 -6.64
CA TYR A 855 17.79 16.33 -7.36
C TYR A 855 16.76 17.43 -7.69
N SER A 856 15.86 17.15 -8.63
CA SER A 856 14.76 18.04 -9.03
C SER A 856 13.59 17.99 -8.04
N ASP A 857 13.39 19.06 -7.25
CA ASP A 857 12.15 19.32 -6.51
C ASP A 857 11.36 20.44 -7.19
N ARG A 858 10.26 20.07 -7.87
CA ARG A 858 9.24 21.01 -8.41
C ARG A 858 9.75 22.14 -9.31
N GLY A 859 10.88 21.96 -10.01
CA GLY A 859 11.50 23.01 -10.82
C GLY A 859 12.68 23.73 -10.14
N THR A 860 13.13 23.26 -8.98
CA THR A 860 14.29 23.75 -8.24
C THR A 860 15.23 22.61 -7.85
N CYS A 861 16.53 22.82 -7.90
CA CYS A 861 17.52 21.80 -7.51
C CYS A 861 17.77 21.79 -5.99
N ALA A 862 17.26 20.77 -5.30
CA ALA A 862 17.47 20.52 -3.87
C ALA A 862 18.63 19.54 -3.64
N LYS A 863 19.33 19.61 -2.49
CA LYS A 863 20.49 18.74 -2.21
C LYS A 863 20.08 17.30 -1.92
N CYS A 864 20.90 16.35 -2.39
CA CYS A 864 20.86 14.95 -1.98
C CYS A 864 21.22 14.78 -0.49
N TYR A 865 20.85 13.63 0.07
CA TYR A 865 21.34 13.19 1.37
C TYR A 865 22.86 12.94 1.33
N LEU A 866 23.56 13.23 2.43
CA LEU A 866 25.03 13.38 2.47
C LEU A 866 25.83 12.12 2.06
N SER A 867 25.25 10.93 2.16
CA SER A 867 25.90 9.67 1.73
C SER A 867 25.69 9.32 0.26
N CYS A 868 24.85 10.06 -0.49
CA CYS A 868 24.63 9.84 -1.92
C CYS A 868 25.60 10.68 -2.75
N HIS A 869 26.08 10.16 -3.88
CA HIS A 869 26.73 10.96 -4.92
C HIS A 869 25.68 11.58 -5.86
N THR A 870 24.72 10.77 -6.32
CA THR A 870 23.51 11.22 -7.04
C THR A 870 22.27 10.57 -6.43
N CYS A 871 21.11 11.21 -6.55
CA CYS A 871 19.88 10.77 -5.89
C CYS A 871 18.62 11.14 -6.69
N SER A 872 17.52 10.41 -6.47
CA SER A 872 16.18 10.73 -6.98
C SER A 872 15.32 11.51 -6.00
N GLY A 873 15.80 11.74 -4.77
CA GLY A 873 15.06 12.46 -3.73
C GLY A 873 15.87 12.73 -2.46
N PRO A 874 15.26 13.37 -1.45
CA PRO A 874 15.96 13.89 -0.27
C PRO A 874 16.27 12.84 0.81
N ARG A 875 15.74 11.62 0.70
CA ARG A 875 15.93 10.57 1.73
C ARG A 875 17.22 9.79 1.52
N ARG A 876 17.77 9.27 2.62
CA ARG A 876 18.98 8.43 2.63
C ARG A 876 18.89 7.18 1.77
N ASN A 877 17.66 6.69 1.52
CA ASN A 877 17.35 5.50 0.70
C ASN A 877 16.92 5.84 -0.74
N GLN A 878 17.26 7.04 -1.23
CA GLN A 878 17.01 7.48 -2.60
C GLN A 878 18.33 7.80 -3.34
N CYS A 879 19.45 7.22 -2.89
CA CYS A 879 20.72 7.30 -3.61
C CYS A 879 20.66 6.44 -4.87
N VAL A 880 21.03 7.02 -6.02
CA VAL A 880 21.16 6.30 -7.30
C VAL A 880 22.61 5.86 -7.50
N GLN A 881 23.57 6.68 -7.09
CA GLN A 881 25.00 6.34 -7.07
C GLN A 881 25.63 6.75 -5.74
N CYS A 882 26.66 6.01 -5.34
CA CYS A 882 27.42 6.24 -4.11
C CYS A 882 28.78 6.91 -4.37
N PRO A 883 29.38 7.57 -3.38
CA PRO A 883 30.78 8.01 -3.43
C PRO A 883 31.74 6.83 -3.67
N GLU A 884 32.94 7.11 -4.18
CA GLU A 884 33.93 6.05 -4.47
C GLU A 884 34.24 5.19 -3.23
N GLY A 885 34.37 3.87 -3.45
CA GLY A 885 34.54 2.87 -2.40
C GLY A 885 33.24 2.43 -1.72
N TRP A 886 32.23 3.29 -1.62
CA TRP A 886 30.95 2.95 -1.00
C TRP A 886 30.11 2.04 -1.90
N GLN A 887 29.28 1.21 -1.28
CA GLN A 887 28.42 0.22 -1.93
C GLN A 887 26.96 0.65 -1.80
N LEU A 888 26.17 0.47 -2.86
CA LEU A 888 24.73 0.67 -2.83
C LEU A 888 24.02 -0.60 -2.34
N ALA A 889 23.12 -0.46 -1.37
CA ALA A 889 22.28 -1.54 -0.84
C ALA A 889 20.86 -0.99 -0.59
N GLY A 890 19.88 -1.42 -1.39
CA GLY A 890 18.47 -1.01 -1.22
C GLY A 890 18.22 0.50 -1.32
N GLY A 891 18.95 1.20 -2.19
CA GLY A 891 18.87 2.67 -2.35
C GLY A 891 19.67 3.47 -1.31
N GLU A 892 20.32 2.81 -0.34
CA GLU A 892 21.20 3.43 0.65
C GLU A 892 22.68 3.14 0.37
N CYS A 893 23.55 4.14 0.56
CA CYS A 893 24.99 3.99 0.40
C CYS A 893 25.69 3.70 1.74
N PHE A 894 26.55 2.69 1.76
CA PHE A 894 27.35 2.29 2.94
C PHE A 894 28.83 2.06 2.57
N PRO A 895 29.80 2.22 3.50
CA PRO A 895 31.20 1.88 3.24
C PRO A 895 31.42 0.38 2.98
N GLU A 896 30.67 -0.47 3.69
CA GLU A 896 30.65 -1.93 3.57
C GLU A 896 29.19 -2.40 3.55
N CYS A 897 28.91 -3.62 3.05
CA CYS A 897 27.54 -4.12 3.00
C CYS A 897 26.96 -4.30 4.42
N PRO A 898 25.73 -3.79 4.69
CA PRO A 898 25.13 -3.86 6.02
C PRO A 898 24.68 -5.28 6.39
N GLU A 899 24.28 -5.47 7.66
CA GLU A 899 23.66 -6.73 8.14
C GLU A 899 22.46 -7.13 7.25
N GLY A 900 22.33 -8.43 6.95
CA GLY A 900 21.38 -8.93 5.95
C GLY A 900 21.81 -8.77 4.49
N PHE A 901 23.05 -8.34 4.18
CA PHE A 901 23.62 -8.31 2.83
C PHE A 901 25.03 -8.92 2.77
N PHE A 902 25.46 -9.35 1.57
CA PHE A 902 26.83 -9.78 1.28
C PHE A 902 27.40 -9.09 0.03
N LYS A 903 28.72 -8.94 -0.02
CA LYS A 903 29.42 -8.24 -1.12
C LYS A 903 29.63 -9.16 -2.33
N THR A 904 29.31 -8.66 -3.52
CA THR A 904 29.51 -9.35 -4.80
C THR A 904 30.36 -8.51 -5.76
N LYS A 905 30.51 -8.97 -7.01
CA LYS A 905 31.09 -8.16 -8.10
C LYS A 905 30.17 -7.02 -8.58
N PHE A 906 28.90 -7.03 -8.16
CA PHE A 906 27.83 -6.14 -8.61
C PHE A 906 27.21 -5.36 -7.43
N GLY A 907 28.01 -5.05 -6.40
CA GLY A 907 27.54 -4.41 -5.17
C GLY A 907 27.00 -5.39 -4.11
N CYS A 908 26.10 -4.92 -3.25
CA CYS A 908 25.58 -5.69 -2.12
C CYS A 908 24.29 -6.45 -2.49
N GLN A 909 24.33 -7.78 -2.46
CA GLN A 909 23.14 -8.62 -2.63
C GLN A 909 22.59 -9.05 -1.27
N ARG A 910 21.27 -9.33 -1.20
CA ARG A 910 20.58 -9.71 0.04
C ARG A 910 21.00 -11.10 0.51
N CYS A 911 21.14 -11.26 1.82
CA CYS A 911 21.21 -12.58 2.45
C CYS A 911 19.87 -13.30 2.37
N HIS A 912 19.92 -14.63 2.42
CA HIS A 912 18.74 -15.46 2.63
C HIS A 912 18.03 -15.08 3.93
N HIS A 913 16.69 -15.07 3.95
CA HIS A 913 15.92 -14.45 5.05
C HIS A 913 16.07 -15.12 6.43
N TYR A 914 16.29 -16.45 6.48
CA TYR A 914 16.67 -17.15 7.74
C TYR A 914 18.09 -16.83 8.24
N CYS A 915 18.94 -16.15 7.46
CA CYS A 915 20.29 -15.74 7.89
C CYS A 915 20.25 -14.33 8.50
N LYS A 916 20.93 -14.12 9.63
CA LYS A 916 21.19 -12.77 10.15
C LYS A 916 22.38 -12.12 9.40
N THR A 917 23.44 -12.89 9.22
CA THR A 917 24.56 -12.55 8.32
C THR A 917 24.86 -13.74 7.41
N CYS A 918 25.40 -13.48 6.23
CA CYS A 918 25.77 -14.51 5.26
C CYS A 918 27.10 -14.17 4.56
N ASN A 919 27.65 -15.12 3.81
CA ASN A 919 28.83 -14.91 2.93
C ASN A 919 28.55 -15.22 1.45
N GLY A 920 27.29 -15.44 1.09
CA GLY A 920 26.83 -15.84 -0.23
C GLY A 920 25.30 -15.92 -0.29
N ALA A 921 24.77 -16.27 -1.45
CA ALA A 921 23.33 -16.50 -1.63
C ALA A 921 22.90 -17.88 -1.11
N GLY A 922 21.61 -18.01 -0.78
CA GLY A 922 20.99 -19.26 -0.34
C GLY A 922 21.10 -19.56 1.17
N PRO A 923 20.25 -20.47 1.69
CA PRO A 923 20.09 -20.75 3.12
C PRO A 923 21.25 -21.54 3.75
N LEU A 924 22.21 -22.02 2.96
CA LEU A 924 23.44 -22.69 3.43
C LEU A 924 24.64 -21.72 3.59
N ALA A 925 24.46 -20.45 3.23
CA ALA A 925 25.51 -19.43 3.30
C ALA A 925 25.42 -18.57 4.58
N CYS A 926 24.60 -18.96 5.57
CA CYS A 926 24.49 -18.21 6.82
C CYS A 926 25.81 -18.29 7.63
N THR A 927 26.26 -17.13 8.12
CA THR A 927 27.39 -17.00 9.05
C THR A 927 26.95 -16.65 10.47
N SER A 928 25.71 -16.17 10.64
CA SER A 928 25.02 -16.10 11.94
C SER A 928 23.49 -16.14 11.75
N CYS A 929 22.77 -16.47 12.82
CA CYS A 929 21.33 -16.69 12.79
C CYS A 929 20.54 -15.63 13.58
N PRO A 930 19.23 -15.47 13.31
CA PRO A 930 18.30 -14.76 14.18
C PRO A 930 18.25 -15.36 15.59
N ALA A 931 17.64 -14.62 16.53
CA ALA A 931 17.42 -15.12 17.88
C ALA A 931 16.51 -16.37 17.87
N HIS A 932 16.78 -17.31 18.78
CA HIS A 932 16.09 -18.62 18.93
C HIS A 932 16.48 -19.73 17.94
N SER A 933 17.21 -19.41 16.87
CA SER A 933 17.80 -20.40 15.95
C SER A 933 19.30 -20.56 16.18
N MET A 934 19.84 -21.78 16.06
CA MET A 934 21.28 -22.04 16.09
C MET A 934 21.85 -22.31 14.68
N LEU A 935 23.12 -21.96 14.47
CA LEU A 935 23.81 -22.23 13.20
C LEU A 935 24.36 -23.66 13.19
N GLN A 936 23.95 -24.48 12.23
CA GLN A 936 24.49 -25.81 12.00
C GLN A 936 24.80 -26.01 10.50
N ASN A 937 26.08 -26.25 10.19
CA ASN A 937 26.57 -26.50 8.82
C ASN A 937 26.20 -25.41 7.79
N GLY A 938 26.15 -24.13 8.21
CA GLY A 938 25.77 -23.00 7.35
C GLY A 938 24.26 -22.74 7.24
N LEU A 939 23.42 -23.64 7.79
CA LEU A 939 21.97 -23.49 7.89
C LEU A 939 21.59 -22.99 9.28
N CYS A 940 20.62 -22.09 9.37
CA CYS A 940 19.97 -21.74 10.63
C CYS A 940 18.82 -22.72 10.92
N ILE A 941 18.84 -23.33 12.11
CA ILE A 941 17.82 -24.30 12.55
C ILE A 941 17.25 -23.90 13.90
N ASP A 942 15.94 -24.09 14.09
CA ASP A 942 15.28 -23.85 15.38
C ASP A 942 15.50 -25.01 16.36
N CYS A 943 15.43 -24.70 17.65
CA CYS A 943 15.54 -25.72 18.68
C CYS A 943 14.37 -26.72 18.65
N LEU A 944 14.69 -28.00 18.81
CA LEU A 944 13.68 -29.08 18.92
C LEU A 944 12.82 -28.86 20.17
N ALA A 945 11.59 -29.42 20.18
CA ALA A 945 10.64 -29.24 21.28
C ALA A 945 11.24 -29.55 22.68
N SER A 946 12.08 -30.57 22.79
CA SER A 946 12.77 -30.96 24.04
C SER A 946 14.03 -30.13 24.37
N GLN A 947 14.21 -28.98 23.73
CA GLN A 947 15.37 -28.10 23.87
C GLN A 947 14.93 -26.63 23.98
N TYR A 948 15.78 -25.81 24.61
CA TYR A 948 15.66 -24.35 24.63
C TYR A 948 16.90 -23.71 23.99
N TYR A 949 16.74 -22.53 23.38
CA TYR A 949 17.85 -21.73 22.89
C TYR A 949 18.55 -21.04 24.07
N ASP A 950 19.86 -21.24 24.23
CA ASP A 950 20.65 -20.65 25.31
C ASP A 950 21.44 -19.42 24.79
N PRO A 951 21.00 -18.17 25.08
CA PRO A 951 21.62 -16.97 24.49
C PRO A 951 23.12 -16.80 24.76
N PRO A 952 23.68 -17.18 25.94
CA PRO A 952 25.11 -17.10 26.19
C PRO A 952 25.97 -18.03 25.33
N THR A 953 25.45 -19.18 24.87
CA THR A 953 26.21 -20.12 24.03
C THR A 953 25.72 -20.25 22.59
N GLN A 954 24.62 -19.58 22.24
CA GLN A 954 24.00 -19.58 20.89
C GLN A 954 23.68 -21.00 20.36
N THR A 955 23.38 -21.91 21.28
CA THR A 955 23.11 -23.33 20.98
C THR A 955 21.83 -23.80 21.67
N CYS A 956 21.17 -24.77 21.07
CA CYS A 956 20.03 -25.45 21.67
C CYS A 956 20.51 -26.43 22.75
N LYS A 957 19.99 -26.31 23.97
CA LYS A 957 20.29 -27.17 25.13
C LYS A 957 19.05 -27.92 25.56
N THR A 958 19.21 -29.14 26.05
CA THR A 958 18.09 -29.99 26.50
C THR A 958 17.33 -29.38 27.67
N CYS A 959 16.01 -29.55 27.66
CA CYS A 959 15.15 -29.22 28.78
C CYS A 959 15.45 -30.06 30.03
N HIS A 960 14.98 -29.58 31.18
CA HIS A 960 14.91 -30.38 32.40
C HIS A 960 14.03 -31.62 32.18
N GLU A 961 14.38 -32.76 32.79
CA GLU A 961 13.74 -34.08 32.52
C GLU A 961 12.23 -34.12 32.81
N SER A 962 11.72 -33.24 33.69
CA SER A 962 10.29 -33.09 33.97
C SER A 962 9.52 -32.25 32.94
N CYS A 963 10.20 -31.52 32.06
CA CYS A 963 9.58 -30.70 31.01
C CYS A 963 9.54 -31.46 29.67
N ARG A 964 8.45 -31.32 28.91
CA ARG A 964 8.39 -31.77 27.51
C ARG A 964 8.87 -30.69 26.54
N THR A 965 8.57 -29.43 26.85
CA THR A 965 9.16 -28.23 26.22
C THR A 965 9.49 -27.22 27.32
N CYS A 966 10.45 -26.32 27.09
CA CYS A 966 10.95 -25.39 28.09
C CYS A 966 11.47 -24.07 27.50
N SER A 967 11.59 -23.05 28.34
CA SER A 967 12.26 -21.77 28.06
C SER A 967 13.67 -21.65 28.68
N GLY A 968 14.12 -22.69 29.39
CA GLY A 968 15.37 -22.69 30.14
C GLY A 968 15.68 -24.06 30.77
N PRO A 969 16.85 -24.22 31.43
CA PRO A 969 17.34 -25.50 31.92
C PRO A 969 16.72 -25.95 33.25
N GLY A 970 15.93 -25.10 33.91
CA GLY A 970 15.39 -25.36 35.25
C GLY A 970 14.03 -26.06 35.23
N GLN A 971 13.73 -26.77 36.33
CA GLN A 971 12.40 -27.38 36.55
C GLN A 971 11.24 -26.37 36.60
N PHE A 972 11.56 -25.08 36.84
CA PHE A 972 10.65 -23.92 36.83
C PHE A 972 10.69 -23.16 35.49
N SER A 973 11.09 -23.83 34.41
CA SER A 973 11.17 -23.26 33.05
C SER A 973 10.39 -24.11 32.04
N CYS A 974 9.48 -24.96 32.49
CA CYS A 974 8.65 -25.78 31.62
C CYS A 974 7.57 -24.94 30.91
N LEU A 975 7.33 -25.25 29.64
CA LEU A 975 6.26 -24.69 28.81
C LEU A 975 5.18 -25.74 28.48
N THR A 976 5.56 -27.03 28.42
CA THR A 976 4.64 -28.17 28.38
C THR A 976 5.22 -29.35 29.17
N CYS A 977 4.37 -30.30 29.56
CA CYS A 977 4.74 -31.43 30.42
C CYS A 977 4.56 -32.78 29.72
N PRO A 978 5.35 -33.81 30.09
CA PRO A 978 5.11 -35.18 29.71
C PRO A 978 4.02 -35.78 30.62
N PHE A 979 3.05 -36.48 30.04
CA PHE A 979 2.03 -37.20 30.83
C PHE A 979 2.71 -38.26 31.72
N PRO A 980 2.37 -38.39 33.03
CA PRO A 980 1.21 -37.83 33.73
C PRO A 980 1.49 -36.56 34.56
N LEU A 981 2.52 -35.77 34.21
CA LEU A 981 2.77 -34.46 34.82
C LEU A 981 1.94 -33.38 34.12
N HIS A 982 1.50 -32.41 34.90
CA HIS A 982 0.65 -31.29 34.47
C HIS A 982 1.35 -29.97 34.75
N LEU A 983 1.08 -28.96 33.91
CA LEU A 983 1.76 -27.66 33.98
C LEU A 983 1.12 -26.79 35.06
N ASP A 984 1.85 -26.59 36.15
CA ASP A 984 1.61 -25.47 37.06
C ASP A 984 2.06 -24.18 36.36
N ARG A 985 1.07 -23.46 35.82
CA ARG A 985 1.26 -22.17 35.13
C ARG A 985 1.66 -21.02 36.07
N LEU A 986 1.65 -21.21 37.39
CA LEU A 986 2.04 -20.16 38.34
C LEU A 986 3.55 -20.18 38.60
N ASN A 987 4.14 -21.37 38.73
CA ASN A 987 5.58 -21.55 38.96
C ASN A 987 6.34 -22.12 37.75
N HIS A 988 5.69 -22.23 36.57
CA HIS A 988 6.26 -22.74 35.31
C HIS A 988 6.92 -24.13 35.44
N GLN A 989 6.30 -25.02 36.23
CA GLN A 989 6.84 -26.34 36.55
C GLN A 989 5.86 -27.46 36.17
N CYS A 990 6.41 -28.66 35.97
CA CYS A 990 5.63 -29.87 35.70
C CYS A 990 5.50 -30.73 36.96
N VAL A 991 4.28 -30.82 37.49
CA VAL A 991 3.96 -31.48 38.78
C VAL A 991 2.76 -32.44 38.63
N PRO A 992 2.64 -33.47 39.49
CA PRO A 992 1.48 -34.36 39.48
C PRO A 992 0.22 -33.69 40.03
N CYS A 993 -0.93 -34.31 39.77
CA CYS A 993 -2.19 -33.92 40.40
C CYS A 993 -2.17 -34.18 41.92
N CYS A 994 -2.63 -33.21 42.72
CA CYS A 994 -2.75 -33.38 44.17
C CYS A 994 -3.72 -34.49 44.56
N ALA A 995 -3.38 -35.24 45.62
CA ALA A 995 -4.31 -36.15 46.28
C ALA A 995 -5.49 -35.39 46.92
N ALA A 996 -6.60 -36.08 47.19
CA ALA A 996 -7.84 -35.46 47.69
C ALA A 996 -7.75 -34.93 49.14
N ASP A 997 -6.64 -35.21 49.80
CA ASP A 997 -6.27 -34.99 51.19
C ASP A 997 -4.98 -34.16 51.34
N ALA A 998 -4.45 -33.60 50.25
CA ALA A 998 -3.29 -32.71 50.25
C ALA A 998 -3.59 -31.32 50.85
N SER A 999 -2.55 -30.66 51.38
CA SER A 999 -2.65 -29.31 51.96
C SER A 999 -2.71 -28.23 50.86
N PRO A 1000 -3.51 -27.16 51.02
CA PRO A 1000 -3.57 -26.05 50.04
C PRO A 1000 -2.26 -25.28 49.81
N ASP A 1001 -1.26 -25.45 50.67
CA ASP A 1001 0.05 -24.79 50.58
C ASP A 1001 1.16 -25.68 49.95
N ASP A 1002 0.84 -26.90 49.51
CA ASP A 1002 1.85 -27.86 49.01
C ASP A 1002 2.25 -27.62 47.55
N GLN A 1003 3.46 -27.09 47.35
CA GLN A 1003 4.01 -26.74 46.02
C GLN A 1003 4.47 -27.94 45.18
N SER A 1004 4.35 -29.18 45.68
CA SER A 1004 4.78 -30.39 44.98
C SER A 1004 3.73 -30.99 44.04
N CYS A 1005 2.51 -30.45 44.02
CA CYS A 1005 1.40 -30.90 43.19
C CYS A 1005 0.50 -29.73 42.77
N CYS A 1006 -0.45 -29.95 41.86
CA CYS A 1006 -1.53 -28.98 41.60
C CYS A 1006 -2.91 -29.63 41.48
N HIS A 1007 -3.99 -28.87 41.75
CA HIS A 1007 -5.36 -29.40 41.75
C HIS A 1007 -5.90 -29.57 40.33
N CYS A 1008 -5.81 -30.77 39.77
CA CYS A 1008 -6.31 -31.09 38.43
C CYS A 1008 -7.84 -31.08 38.31
N ASP A 1009 -8.33 -30.57 37.19
CA ASP A 1009 -9.72 -30.67 36.76
C ASP A 1009 -10.10 -32.10 36.36
N LYS A 1010 -11.34 -32.48 36.68
CA LYS A 1010 -11.83 -33.86 36.51
C LYS A 1010 -12.35 -34.16 35.10
N ALA A 1011 -12.50 -33.17 34.23
CA ALA A 1011 -12.95 -33.35 32.85
C ALA A 1011 -11.82 -33.18 31.82
N THR A 1012 -10.85 -32.30 32.10
CA THR A 1012 -9.75 -31.91 31.19
C THR A 1012 -8.37 -32.33 31.67
N GLY A 1013 -8.20 -32.65 32.96
CA GLY A 1013 -6.91 -32.96 33.57
C GLY A 1013 -5.96 -31.76 33.75
N GLY A 1014 -6.30 -30.56 33.27
CA GLY A 1014 -5.49 -29.35 33.50
C GLY A 1014 -5.59 -28.86 34.95
N CYS A 1015 -4.54 -28.24 35.49
CA CYS A 1015 -4.59 -27.73 36.87
C CYS A 1015 -5.46 -26.46 37.01
N ILE A 1016 -6.41 -26.52 37.95
CA ILE A 1016 -7.33 -25.45 38.32
C ILE A 1016 -6.66 -24.54 39.34
N ASN A 1017 -6.17 -23.39 38.89
CA ASN A 1017 -5.72 -22.34 39.79
C ASN A 1017 -6.91 -21.47 40.24
N ALA A 1018 -7.68 -21.93 41.24
CA ALA A 1018 -8.88 -21.22 41.72
C ALA A 1018 -9.11 -21.25 43.24
N SER A 1019 -8.63 -20.22 43.96
CA SER A 1019 -9.36 -19.57 45.07
C SER A 1019 -8.61 -18.33 45.63
N PRO A 1020 -9.16 -17.52 46.58
CA PRO A 1020 -9.05 -16.07 46.47
C PRO A 1020 -8.05 -15.46 47.47
N ALA A 1021 -6.75 -15.58 47.18
CA ALA A 1021 -5.67 -15.10 48.06
C ALA A 1021 -4.95 -13.81 47.59
N GLY A 1022 -5.49 -13.10 46.59
CA GLY A 1022 -4.84 -11.93 45.94
C GLY A 1022 -4.58 -10.68 46.80
N LYS A 1023 -4.78 -10.72 48.13
CA LYS A 1023 -4.51 -9.61 49.06
C LYS A 1023 -4.02 -10.06 50.45
N ARG A 1024 -2.75 -10.51 50.54
CA ARG A 1024 -1.76 -10.09 51.57
C ARG A 1024 -0.43 -10.87 51.49
N ARG A 1025 0.53 -10.35 50.70
CA ARG A 1025 1.98 -10.50 50.96
C ARG A 1025 2.83 -9.44 50.22
N ILE A 1026 2.53 -8.17 50.47
CA ILE A 1026 3.51 -7.08 50.35
C ILE A 1026 3.43 -6.28 51.66
N GLY A 1027 4.60 -5.97 52.22
CA GLY A 1027 4.76 -5.16 53.44
C GLY A 1027 4.84 -5.98 54.73
N ALA A 1028 5.90 -5.89 55.52
CA ALA A 1028 7.21 -5.29 55.22
C ALA A 1028 8.27 -5.89 56.15
N GLU A 1029 9.53 -5.97 55.68
CA GLU A 1029 10.68 -5.92 56.58
C GLU A 1029 11.44 -4.63 56.31
N GLN A 1030 11.19 -3.62 57.13
CA GLN A 1030 12.09 -2.50 57.33
C GLN A 1030 12.05 -2.09 58.80
N GLN A 1031 13.18 -2.33 59.49
CA GLN A 1031 13.59 -1.66 60.73
C GLN A 1031 12.77 -2.01 61.99
N MET A 1032 13.31 -2.01 63.21
CA MET A 1032 14.68 -1.92 63.74
C MET A 1032 14.63 -2.38 65.21
N LEU A 1033 15.67 -3.01 65.78
CA LEU A 1033 15.75 -3.21 67.24
C LEU A 1033 17.18 -3.28 67.83
N GLN A 1034 17.78 -2.11 68.03
CA GLN A 1034 18.49 -1.69 69.26
C GLN A 1034 18.84 -0.19 69.11
N PHE A 1035 18.81 0.65 70.15
CA PHE A 1035 18.74 0.38 71.59
C PHE A 1035 17.54 1.04 72.27
N GLY A 1036 17.10 0.41 73.36
CA GLY A 1036 16.46 1.08 74.48
C GLY A 1036 16.92 0.40 75.77
N GLU A 1037 17.43 1.17 76.73
CA GLU A 1037 17.57 0.69 78.11
C GLU A 1037 16.19 0.62 78.80
N GLU A 1038 16.17 0.11 80.02
CA GLU A 1038 15.03 -0.51 80.69
C GLU A 1038 13.71 0.32 80.81
N SER A 1039 12.60 -0.45 80.78
CA SER A 1039 11.49 -0.42 81.76
C SER A 1039 10.09 0.17 81.38
N ASN A 1040 9.14 -0.77 81.31
CA ASN A 1040 7.82 -0.78 81.99
C ASN A 1040 6.64 0.16 81.61
N VAL A 1041 5.59 -0.51 81.07
CA VAL A 1041 4.17 -0.47 81.50
C VAL A 1041 3.18 0.58 80.92
N ALA A 1042 2.26 0.05 80.09
CA ALA A 1042 0.81 0.35 79.93
C ALA A 1042 0.25 1.52 79.06
N ASN A 1043 -0.83 1.14 78.33
CA ASN A 1043 -2.08 1.86 78.02
C ASN A 1043 -2.24 2.92 76.90
N ILE A 1044 -2.82 2.46 75.77
CA ILE A 1044 -3.99 2.97 74.98
C ILE A 1044 -4.02 4.48 74.49
N PRO A 1045 -4.99 4.98 73.68
CA PRO A 1045 -4.70 5.43 72.31
C PRO A 1045 -5.00 6.92 72.00
N GLY A 1046 -4.73 7.38 70.77
CA GLY A 1046 -5.20 8.69 70.26
C GLY A 1046 -5.03 8.88 68.74
N GLU A 1047 -5.97 9.61 68.13
CA GLU A 1047 -6.04 9.96 66.69
C GLU A 1047 -5.22 11.24 66.37
N GLY A 1048 -5.03 11.57 65.07
CA GLY A 1048 -4.66 12.95 64.67
C GLY A 1048 -4.00 13.08 63.29
N ALA A 1049 -4.53 13.94 62.41
CA ALA A 1049 -4.08 14.12 61.03
C ALA A 1049 -3.20 15.37 60.79
N GLY A 1050 -2.38 15.33 59.73
CA GLY A 1050 -2.19 16.48 58.82
C GLY A 1050 -0.82 17.19 58.78
N GLY A 1051 -0.42 17.62 57.56
CA GLY A 1051 0.54 18.72 57.35
C GLY A 1051 1.91 18.36 56.73
N PRO A 1052 2.47 19.16 55.79
CA PRO A 1052 3.76 18.90 55.14
C PRO A 1052 4.88 19.94 55.42
N GLY A 1053 6.16 19.60 55.19
CA GLY A 1053 7.29 20.54 55.35
C GLY A 1053 8.68 20.09 54.83
N GLN A 1054 9.10 20.71 53.72
CA GLN A 1054 10.37 20.66 52.96
C GLN A 1054 11.76 20.52 53.66
N SER A 1055 12.68 19.79 52.97
CA SER A 1055 14.12 20.12 52.75
C SER A 1055 15.15 20.01 53.93
N HIS A 1056 16.49 19.94 53.78
CA HIS A 1056 17.44 19.81 52.65
C HIS A 1056 18.85 19.36 53.14
N GLN A 1057 19.62 18.57 52.34
CA GLN A 1057 21.11 18.34 52.37
C GLN A 1057 21.81 17.89 53.70
N GLY A 1058 22.97 17.20 53.72
CA GLY A 1058 23.80 16.54 52.69
C GLY A 1058 25.22 16.14 53.21
N TRP A 1059 26.01 15.41 52.38
CA TRP A 1059 27.46 15.03 52.55
C TRP A 1059 27.78 13.94 53.61
N ARG A 1060 28.40 12.78 53.27
CA ARG A 1060 29.80 12.42 52.84
C ARG A 1060 30.81 12.40 54.03
N GLN A 1061 31.83 11.53 54.09
CA GLN A 1061 32.58 10.82 53.04
C GLN A 1061 33.31 9.54 53.55
N PHE A 1062 33.99 8.83 52.63
CA PHE A 1062 35.10 7.84 52.78
C PHE A 1062 34.70 6.34 52.80
N LEU A 1063 35.53 5.37 52.33
CA LEU A 1063 36.87 5.44 51.68
C LEU A 1063 37.06 4.35 50.57
N THR A 1064 38.28 3.80 50.41
CA THR A 1064 38.79 2.82 49.41
C THR A 1064 38.71 1.36 49.91
N SER A 1065 38.91 0.28 49.13
CA SER A 1065 39.64 0.00 47.86
C SER A 1065 39.21 -1.42 47.39
N THR A 1066 39.38 -1.97 46.17
CA THR A 1066 39.89 -1.62 44.81
C THR A 1066 39.47 -2.80 43.86
N SER A 1067 39.55 -2.81 42.52
CA SER A 1067 39.96 -1.86 41.47
C SER A 1067 39.46 -2.39 40.11
N THR A 1068 39.10 -1.52 39.17
CA THR A 1068 38.64 -1.85 37.80
C THR A 1068 39.08 -0.78 36.79
N SER A 1069 38.85 -1.00 35.49
CA SER A 1069 39.46 -0.28 34.36
C SER A 1069 38.93 1.16 34.11
N THR A 1070 39.81 2.01 33.59
CA THR A 1070 39.72 3.49 33.67
C THR A 1070 39.02 4.20 32.50
N LEU A 1071 38.51 3.49 31.49
CA LEU A 1071 38.02 4.10 30.23
C LEU A 1071 36.57 4.63 30.27
N MET A 1072 35.66 4.03 31.06
CA MET A 1072 34.23 4.41 31.05
C MET A 1072 33.92 5.75 31.76
N VAL A 1073 34.75 6.19 32.71
CA VAL A 1073 34.44 7.37 33.54
C VAL A 1073 34.67 8.70 32.81
N VAL A 1074 35.66 8.74 31.90
CA VAL A 1074 36.02 9.95 31.15
C VAL A 1074 34.93 10.31 30.13
N ALA A 1075 34.36 9.32 29.44
CA ALA A 1075 33.32 9.55 28.44
C ALA A 1075 32.06 10.19 29.03
N VAL A 1076 31.56 9.68 30.17
CA VAL A 1076 30.34 10.18 30.81
C VAL A 1076 30.51 11.62 31.33
N SER A 1077 31.69 11.95 31.87
CA SER A 1077 32.00 13.30 32.34
C SER A 1077 32.20 14.31 31.19
N GLY A 1078 32.76 13.88 30.06
CA GLY A 1078 32.84 14.68 28.83
C GLY A 1078 31.47 15.02 28.25
N CYS A 1079 30.59 14.03 28.12
CA CYS A 1079 29.23 14.23 27.60
C CYS A 1079 28.40 15.21 28.45
N LEU A 1080 28.48 15.12 29.79
CA LEU A 1080 27.77 16.06 30.68
C LEU A 1080 28.24 17.50 30.51
N LEU A 1081 29.56 17.73 30.39
CA LEU A 1081 30.09 19.08 30.10
C LEU A 1081 29.56 19.61 28.76
N ILE A 1082 29.63 18.82 27.69
CA ILE A 1082 29.16 19.22 26.36
C ILE A 1082 27.66 19.58 26.40
N VAL A 1083 26.82 18.76 27.04
CA VAL A 1083 25.38 19.03 27.18
C VAL A 1083 25.13 20.35 27.94
N THR A 1084 25.82 20.60 29.06
CA THR A 1084 25.66 21.87 29.79
C THR A 1084 26.09 23.09 28.96
N LEU A 1085 27.16 22.96 28.17
CA LEU A 1085 27.68 24.04 27.32
C LEU A 1085 26.70 24.36 26.17
N PHE A 1086 26.11 23.33 25.54
CA PHE A 1086 25.04 23.51 24.56
C PHE A 1086 23.79 24.18 25.14
N VAL A 1087 23.35 23.81 26.35
CA VAL A 1087 22.19 24.45 27.01
C VAL A 1087 22.46 25.92 27.32
N VAL A 1088 23.68 26.28 27.74
CA VAL A 1088 24.06 27.69 27.94
C VAL A 1088 24.08 28.47 26.61
N ILE A 1089 24.64 27.91 25.54
CA ILE A 1089 24.62 28.55 24.21
C ILE A 1089 23.17 28.75 23.73
N PHE A 1090 22.32 27.71 23.84
CA PHE A 1090 20.95 27.76 23.34
C PHE A 1090 20.07 28.76 24.11
N THR A 1091 20.22 28.84 25.44
CA THR A 1091 19.50 29.82 26.27
C THR A 1091 19.98 31.26 26.04
N VAL A 1092 21.28 31.48 25.78
CA VAL A 1092 21.81 32.78 25.37
C VAL A 1092 21.28 33.19 23.98
N LEU A 1093 21.23 32.26 23.02
CA LEU A 1093 20.68 32.52 21.68
C LEU A 1093 19.18 32.83 21.71
N GLN A 1094 18.37 32.08 22.45
CA GLN A 1094 16.95 32.38 22.64
C GLN A 1094 16.73 33.76 23.29
N LYS A 1095 17.56 34.12 24.29
CA LYS A 1095 17.47 35.42 24.95
C LYS A 1095 17.91 36.59 24.03
N ARG A 1096 18.71 36.31 23.00
CA ARG A 1096 19.13 37.29 21.98
C ARG A 1096 18.14 37.41 20.81
N SER A 1097 17.39 36.36 20.48
CA SER A 1097 16.32 36.44 19.46
C SER A 1097 15.06 37.13 19.96
N GLN A 1098 14.71 36.96 21.25
CA GLN A 1098 13.55 37.61 21.86
C GLN A 1098 13.63 39.15 21.89
N THR A 1099 14.81 39.74 21.70
CA THR A 1099 14.98 41.21 21.61
C THR A 1099 14.73 41.77 20.20
N MET A 1100 14.49 40.93 19.19
CA MET A 1100 14.40 41.34 17.78
C MET A 1100 12.97 41.26 17.18
N TYR A 1101 11.98 40.75 17.92
CA TYR A 1101 10.61 40.54 17.43
C TYR A 1101 9.51 41.09 18.35
N THR A 1102 9.61 42.38 18.71
CA THR A 1102 8.52 43.13 19.36
C THR A 1102 8.16 44.40 18.57
N GLY A 1103 7.50 44.26 17.43
CA GLY A 1103 7.14 45.42 16.60
C GLY A 1103 6.30 45.14 15.35
N ILE A 1104 4.99 44.88 15.52
CA ILE A 1104 3.85 45.39 14.72
C ILE A 1104 2.56 44.68 15.18
N LYS A 1105 1.45 45.42 15.27
CA LYS A 1105 0.12 44.91 15.64
C LYS A 1105 -0.79 44.90 14.41
N TYR A 1106 -1.52 43.80 14.18
CA TYR A 1106 -2.61 43.76 13.20
C TYR A 1106 -3.98 43.82 13.90
N ASN A 1107 -4.76 44.85 13.60
CA ASN A 1107 -6.16 44.96 14.01
C ASN A 1107 -7.09 44.37 12.93
N LYS A 1108 -8.13 43.64 13.35
CA LYS A 1108 -9.24 43.23 12.48
C LYS A 1108 -10.14 44.43 12.15
N LEU A 1109 -10.72 44.47 10.93
CA LEU A 1109 -12.18 44.40 10.68
C LEU A 1109 -12.56 44.74 9.22
N GLY A 1110 -13.72 44.23 8.79
CA GLY A 1110 -14.56 44.89 7.77
C GLY A 1110 -14.50 44.40 6.32
N LYS A 1111 -15.59 43.81 5.82
CA LYS A 1111 -15.93 43.75 4.38
C LYS A 1111 -17.13 44.65 4.10
N LYS A 1112 -16.96 45.73 3.30
CA LYS A 1112 -17.84 46.13 2.16
C LYS A 1112 -17.38 47.48 1.54
N PRO A 1113 -17.78 47.78 0.28
CA PRO A 1113 -17.20 48.87 -0.53
C PRO A 1113 -17.96 50.20 -0.38
N PRO A 1114 -17.42 51.30 -0.96
CA PRO A 1114 -18.19 52.00 -1.99
C PRO A 1114 -17.36 52.57 -3.16
N SER A 1115 -18.06 53.22 -4.10
CA SER A 1115 -17.54 54.06 -5.18
C SER A 1115 -17.27 55.51 -4.73
N GLY A 1116 -16.51 56.29 -5.52
CA GLY A 1116 -16.77 57.74 -5.63
C GLY A 1116 -15.59 58.74 -5.55
N ARG A 1117 -14.98 59.03 -6.71
CA ARG A 1117 -14.66 60.38 -7.26
C ARG A 1117 -13.89 61.45 -6.42
N THR A 1118 -12.82 61.97 -7.07
CA THR A 1118 -12.30 63.37 -7.10
C THR A 1118 -11.44 64.00 -5.98
N THR A 1119 -10.33 64.61 -6.43
CA THR A 1119 -9.60 65.82 -5.91
C THR A 1119 -8.89 65.74 -4.54
N ARG A 1120 -7.76 66.41 -4.26
CA ARG A 1120 -6.77 67.22 -5.05
C ARG A 1120 -5.45 67.37 -4.24
N ILE A 1121 -4.32 67.62 -4.93
CA ILE A 1121 -3.21 68.60 -4.69
C ILE A 1121 -3.00 69.06 -3.20
N SER A 1122 -1.82 68.98 -2.57
CA SER A 1122 -0.55 69.66 -2.95
C SER A 1122 0.76 69.03 -2.40
N ILE A 1123 1.89 69.36 -3.05
CA ILE A 1123 3.29 69.41 -2.54
C ILE A 1123 3.55 70.83 -1.89
N PRO A 1124 4.75 71.30 -1.42
CA PRO A 1124 6.16 70.92 -1.70
C PRO A 1124 7.17 70.99 -0.51
N ALA A 1125 8.47 70.83 -0.82
CA ALA A 1125 9.66 71.55 -0.28
C ALA A 1125 10.08 71.43 1.22
N ASP A 1126 11.33 71.65 1.67
CA ASP A 1126 12.73 71.65 1.14
C ASP A 1126 13.66 71.82 2.40
N GLY A 1127 15.00 71.71 2.42
CA GLY A 1127 16.06 71.39 1.45
C GLY A 1127 17.47 71.65 2.08
N ASP A 1128 18.55 71.09 1.50
CA ASP A 1128 20.00 71.31 1.80
C ASP A 1128 20.50 71.00 3.25
N ASP A 1129 21.80 70.87 3.58
CA ASP A 1129 23.06 71.24 2.91
C ASP A 1129 24.21 70.21 3.19
N LEU A 1130 25.37 70.37 2.54
CA LEU A 1130 26.54 69.47 2.51
C LEU A 1130 27.58 69.70 3.65
N LEU A 1131 28.44 68.70 3.92
CA LEU A 1131 29.89 68.86 4.19
C LEU A 1131 30.64 67.52 4.41
N GLU A 1132 31.84 67.42 3.81
CA GLU A 1132 32.93 66.47 4.11
C GLU A 1132 34.11 67.28 4.73
N PRO A 1133 35.12 66.72 5.47
CA PRO A 1133 36.12 65.82 4.87
C PRO A 1133 36.92 64.84 5.80
N ILE A 1134 37.63 63.91 5.14
CA ILE A 1134 39.02 63.38 5.36
C ILE A 1134 39.65 63.37 6.78
N VAL A 1135 40.12 62.19 7.23
CA VAL A 1135 41.46 61.85 7.81
C VAL A 1135 41.36 60.49 8.56
N ASN A 1136 42.34 59.59 8.70
CA ASN A 1136 43.49 59.04 7.94
C ASN A 1136 44.26 58.09 8.91
N ASN A 1137 45.30 57.36 8.44
CA ASN A 1137 46.37 56.69 9.21
C ASN A 1137 46.04 55.39 10.00
N ALA A 1138 46.92 54.38 10.09
CA ALA A 1138 48.13 54.01 9.31
C ALA A 1138 48.45 52.49 9.53
N THR A 1139 49.03 51.73 8.59
CA THR A 1139 50.47 51.28 8.46
C THR A 1139 51.00 50.46 9.67
N GLU A 1140 52.01 49.59 9.61
CA GLU A 1140 53.10 49.30 8.63
C GLU A 1140 53.08 47.76 8.33
N ASP A 1141 53.34 47.20 7.13
CA ASP A 1141 54.41 47.39 6.10
C ASP A 1141 55.76 46.76 6.58
N ASP A 1142 56.74 46.23 5.82
CA ASP A 1142 57.24 46.24 4.41
C ASP A 1142 57.99 44.88 4.06
N ASP A 1143 58.61 44.53 2.89
CA ASP A 1143 58.41 44.65 1.40
C ASP A 1143 59.41 43.66 0.64
N GLU A 1144 59.62 43.75 -0.70
CA GLU A 1144 60.75 43.20 -1.57
C GLU A 1144 60.81 41.66 -1.94
N GLU A 1145 61.40 41.10 -3.04
CA GLU A 1145 62.12 41.58 -4.27
C GLU A 1145 62.14 40.51 -5.46
N ASP A 1146 62.07 40.96 -6.72
CA ASP A 1146 62.77 40.64 -8.02
C ASP A 1146 63.03 39.26 -8.75
N ASP A 1147 63.26 39.41 -10.09
CA ASP A 1147 64.01 38.68 -11.16
C ASP A 1147 63.68 37.27 -11.76
N ASP A 1148 63.14 37.29 -13.01
CA ASP A 1148 63.68 36.88 -14.35
C ASP A 1148 64.45 35.54 -14.68
N ASP A 1149 64.61 35.33 -16.01
CA ASP A 1149 65.49 34.41 -16.80
C ASP A 1149 65.15 32.89 -17.05
N ASN A 1150 64.46 32.64 -18.18
CA ASN A 1150 64.95 32.02 -19.45
C ASN A 1150 65.58 30.59 -19.59
N ASP A 1151 65.16 29.96 -20.71
CA ASP A 1151 65.87 29.13 -21.72
C ASP A 1151 66.34 27.65 -21.54
N ASP A 1152 65.82 26.84 -22.50
CA ASP A 1152 66.46 25.86 -23.41
C ASP A 1152 66.88 24.38 -23.08
N ASP A 1153 66.27 23.50 -23.90
CA ASP A 1153 66.78 22.36 -24.72
C ASP A 1153 67.10 20.91 -24.23
N ASP A 1154 66.77 20.00 -25.16
CA ASP A 1154 67.28 18.64 -25.49
C ASP A 1154 67.28 17.45 -24.49
N GLY A 1155 67.11 16.22 -25.03
CA GLY A 1155 67.37 14.97 -24.27
C GLY A 1155 66.71 13.65 -24.78
N ASP A 1156 67.27 13.04 -25.84
CA ASP A 1156 66.80 11.81 -26.52
C ASP A 1156 66.65 10.49 -25.72
N ASP A 1157 65.66 9.69 -26.16
CA ASP A 1157 65.63 8.24 -26.52
C ASP A 1157 66.18 7.08 -25.63
N TYR A 1158 65.63 5.88 -25.91
CA TYR A 1158 65.87 4.46 -25.54
C TYR A 1158 64.59 3.84 -24.94
N GLY A 1159 63.96 2.77 -25.46
CA GLY A 1159 64.35 1.77 -26.48
C GLY A 1159 64.60 0.40 -25.82
N GLY A 1160 63.92 -0.72 -26.16
CA GLY A 1160 62.82 -0.98 -27.12
C GLY A 1160 62.54 -2.50 -27.27
N SER A 1161 61.74 -2.89 -28.28
CA SER A 1161 61.67 -4.26 -28.88
C SER A 1161 61.08 -5.43 -28.04
N ALA A 1162 60.49 -6.51 -28.58
CA ALA A 1162 59.81 -6.88 -29.87
C ALA A 1162 59.13 -8.28 -29.63
N ALA A 1163 58.53 -9.07 -30.55
CA ALA A 1163 58.33 -9.04 -32.02
C ALA A 1163 57.13 -9.97 -32.43
N SER A 1164 56.58 -9.75 -33.64
CA SER A 1164 56.19 -10.72 -34.72
C SER A 1164 55.37 -12.02 -34.42
N ASP A 1165 54.63 -12.66 -35.36
CA ASP A 1165 54.73 -12.82 -36.83
C ASP A 1165 53.37 -12.99 -37.59
N ARG A 1166 53.39 -13.31 -38.90
CA ARG A 1166 52.24 -13.53 -39.81
C ARG A 1166 52.25 -14.91 -40.52
N HIS A 1167 51.07 -15.41 -40.92
CA HIS A 1167 50.68 -16.05 -42.22
C HIS A 1167 49.25 -16.67 -42.09
N GLU A 1168 48.37 -16.88 -43.10
CA GLU A 1168 48.37 -16.86 -44.59
C GLU A 1168 48.50 -18.25 -45.29
N GLU A 1169 47.52 -18.62 -46.16
CA GLU A 1169 47.41 -19.83 -47.07
C GLU A 1169 47.27 -21.24 -46.40
N GLU A 1170 46.69 -22.35 -46.92
CA GLU A 1170 45.93 -22.81 -48.13
C GLU A 1170 45.06 -24.04 -47.71
N GLU A 1171 43.78 -24.25 -48.10
CA GLU A 1171 43.18 -25.00 -49.26
C GLU A 1171 43.13 -26.58 -49.18
N GLU A 1172 42.13 -27.19 -49.86
CA GLU A 1172 41.82 -28.66 -50.03
C GLU A 1172 41.29 -29.46 -48.79
N THR A 1173 40.42 -30.50 -48.87
CA THR A 1173 39.61 -31.13 -49.97
C THR A 1173 38.30 -31.80 -49.45
N GLU A 1174 37.53 -32.37 -50.40
CA GLU A 1174 36.20 -33.06 -50.41
C GLU A 1174 35.87 -34.12 -49.29
N GLN A 1175 34.65 -34.72 -49.12
CA GLN A 1175 33.63 -35.10 -50.13
C GLN A 1175 32.19 -35.44 -49.59
N GLU A 1176 31.17 -35.00 -50.36
CA GLU A 1176 29.81 -35.56 -50.64
C GLU A 1176 28.58 -35.64 -49.69
N ARG A 1177 27.42 -35.28 -50.29
CA ARG A 1177 25.97 -35.59 -50.02
C ARG A 1177 25.29 -34.94 -48.79
N GLY A 1178 24.23 -34.12 -48.91
CA GLY A 1178 23.40 -33.64 -50.06
C GLY A 1178 22.01 -34.32 -50.12
N GLY A 1179 20.88 -33.63 -50.41
CA GLY A 1179 20.60 -32.21 -50.69
C GLY A 1179 19.13 -31.86 -50.28
N HIS A 1180 18.36 -30.95 -50.90
CA HIS A 1180 18.58 -30.10 -52.08
C HIS A 1180 17.50 -28.98 -52.15
N PHE A 1181 17.90 -27.70 -52.28
CA PHE A 1181 17.38 -26.65 -53.21
C PHE A 1181 15.90 -26.13 -53.16
N ASP A 1182 15.58 -24.87 -53.51
CA ASP A 1182 16.40 -23.62 -53.58
C ASP A 1182 15.57 -22.29 -53.70
N SER A 1183 16.22 -21.19 -53.29
CA SER A 1183 16.36 -19.86 -53.96
C SER A 1183 15.24 -18.95 -54.54
N ARG A 1184 15.46 -17.66 -54.21
CA ARG A 1184 15.54 -16.44 -55.08
C ARG A 1184 14.29 -15.68 -55.56
N ARG A 1185 13.98 -14.61 -54.82
CA ARG A 1185 14.43 -13.22 -55.12
C ARG A 1185 14.49 -12.80 -56.61
N SER A 1186 13.60 -11.91 -57.05
CA SER A 1186 13.88 -10.89 -58.10
C SER A 1186 12.97 -9.67 -57.99
N THR A 1187 13.38 -8.54 -58.58
CA THR A 1187 12.76 -7.21 -58.47
C THR A 1187 12.03 -6.76 -59.74
N ALA A 1188 10.97 -5.94 -59.59
CA ALA A 1188 10.48 -5.05 -60.64
C ALA A 1188 9.83 -3.77 -60.05
N LYS A 1189 9.80 -2.68 -60.83
CA LYS A 1189 9.19 -1.36 -60.49
C LYS A 1189 8.16 -0.94 -61.58
N PRO A 1190 7.50 0.24 -61.53
CA PRO A 1190 6.05 0.34 -61.77
C PRO A 1190 5.63 0.81 -63.18
N ALA A 1191 4.32 0.77 -63.45
CA ALA A 1191 3.66 1.44 -64.59
C ALA A 1191 2.24 1.93 -64.22
N THR A 1192 1.68 2.85 -65.01
CA THR A 1192 0.49 3.67 -64.68
C THR A 1192 -0.65 3.58 -65.72
N ALA A 1193 -1.90 3.52 -65.26
CA ALA A 1193 -3.12 4.01 -65.94
C ALA A 1193 -4.25 4.16 -64.88
N LEU A 1194 -5.02 5.25 -64.73
CA LEU A 1194 -5.86 6.08 -65.62
C LEU A 1194 -7.28 5.53 -65.89
N ALA A 1195 -8.22 6.48 -65.99
CA ALA A 1195 -9.61 6.43 -66.48
C ALA A 1195 -10.77 6.26 -65.46
N ASN A 1196 -11.55 7.34 -65.39
CA ASN A 1196 -12.88 7.52 -64.79
C ASN A 1196 -13.95 6.49 -65.21
N ALA A 1197 -14.96 6.29 -64.35
CA ALA A 1197 -16.37 6.44 -64.74
C ALA A 1197 -17.32 6.61 -63.53
N SER A 1198 -18.39 7.38 -63.69
CA SER A 1198 -19.45 7.60 -62.68
C SER A 1198 -20.72 6.79 -63.00
N GLY A 1199 -21.43 6.27 -61.99
CA GLY A 1199 -22.72 5.57 -62.20
C GLY A 1199 -23.72 5.70 -61.04
N ARG A 1200 -24.82 6.44 -61.25
CA ARG A 1200 -26.01 6.46 -60.37
C ARG A 1200 -27.00 5.36 -60.80
N GLY A 1201 -27.60 4.59 -59.88
CA GLY A 1201 -28.49 3.47 -60.24
C GLY A 1201 -29.56 3.07 -59.21
N LYS A 1202 -30.72 3.75 -59.25
CA LYS A 1202 -31.96 3.61 -58.45
C LYS A 1202 -32.43 2.20 -58.00
N ARG A 1203 -33.13 2.22 -56.84
CA ARG A 1203 -34.04 1.19 -56.27
C ARG A 1203 -35.06 0.58 -57.25
N THR A 1204 -35.47 -0.67 -56.96
CA THR A 1204 -36.80 -1.25 -57.26
C THR A 1204 -37.28 -2.16 -56.11
N PHE A 1205 -38.49 -2.73 -56.18
CA PHE A 1205 -39.29 -3.20 -55.03
C PHE A 1205 -39.43 -4.73 -54.84
N ARG A 1206 -39.81 -5.13 -53.61
CA ARG A 1206 -40.54 -6.34 -53.09
C ARG A 1206 -40.92 -7.44 -54.10
N TYR A 1207 -40.90 -8.74 -53.78
CA TYR A 1207 -41.58 -9.50 -52.70
C TYR A 1207 -40.74 -10.77 -52.38
N ALA A 1208 -40.49 -11.25 -51.15
CA ALA A 1208 -41.35 -11.76 -50.05
C ALA A 1208 -41.49 -13.31 -50.02
N THR A 1209 -41.28 -13.93 -48.83
CA THR A 1209 -41.73 -15.27 -48.37
C THR A 1209 -41.22 -16.54 -49.13
N THR A 1210 -40.93 -17.71 -48.52
CA THR A 1210 -41.26 -18.23 -47.16
C THR A 1210 -40.32 -19.37 -46.71
N THR A 1211 -39.99 -19.42 -45.41
CA THR A 1211 -39.70 -20.62 -44.54
C THR A 1211 -38.72 -21.74 -44.91
N ARG A 1212 -37.95 -22.14 -43.87
CA ARG A 1212 -37.16 -23.39 -43.68
C ARG A 1212 -35.89 -23.52 -44.55
N THR A 1213 -34.82 -24.13 -44.04
CA THR A 1213 -34.61 -24.70 -42.69
C THR A 1213 -34.14 -23.67 -41.68
#